data_AF-A0A956L4S5-F1
#
_entry.id   AF-A0A956L4S5-F1
#
_cell.length_a   1.000
_cell.length_b   1.000
_cell.length_c   1.000
_cell.angle_alpha   90.00
_cell.angle_beta   90.00
_cell.angle_gamma   90.00
#
_symmetry.space_group_name_H-M   'P 1'
#
loop_
_entity.id
_entity.type
_entity.pdbx_description
1 polymer ?
#
loop_
_entity_poly.entity_id
_entity_poly.type
_entity_poly.pdbx_seq_one_letter_code
_entity_poly.pdbx_strand_id
1 'polypeptide(L)'
;ASGTGKSSLVRAGVVPELLGAPGSRWAHVHVEPGRDPLGALEAALAAVEDPERPRLLVVDPLERILEHGDDPTLLRAFAQRVWSLALDHRGSGCLLVLRSQHLGRLRERLRGEPSGPLDTWLDTWLDDERHRIEVSPMSEPQLRAAITEPARRGGLDPSPGLIERIVADVGREPGGGPLMQHALDRLWQARRGQALSVEAYARLGGLIGALEPHASATLASLSAPERAHARRVLTELVHLADDGAASARRRVPVEQLWLGEPHEREATEAVLGRLMDARLVVGAEHPEGGATVELAHEALVRHWPPLLEWLGQERERRIGRYRVLERLHEGGPERDRGRAFLVHDPELDRRVQLVLLEARRGTAEERSRLRERARALARLSHPSAQLVHDVGLARGCVYMTLEPLEGETLTAWLEREPRAWLEIIRVMSSIASALEAMHELGLVHHAVGPDAVWIDAKGVARLVGPSPSPGPEASPARDVTELCTLLHRLLYGEPGSAAPEPEPVGRERPPPSLRDVLLRGLASTPEPRPSMAELRAELQRATEPRTADEAPPPPEPPARGSGRVHLERPGGVVSSTSAFYVSRPELEDPCLREIVEPGALLRIKGPQRMGKTTLLTRILERPRSEGWRIAAIDLQLLDAGILSDLDRFLRGLCAMITRRLKLPRVEDAWDDIFGPKDNCTAFFEDHLLGDAGPLLLALNHVDRLFDSVDVADEFMALLRAWHEMARSQPPWDELRMVLVYSTEMYLPLDINHSPFNVGLAVSMEDWDAGIVSELARRHGLDWTRREIDELMALLGGHPHLVRLALHAIAERGLEPSQALSSAASDEGLFGEHLKKLLWRLQGQPALHEAAVEVMQASGPVRLSTELAFKLVSLGVARMQGNEVVPGRELYRRYLRERLGPARAGG
;
A
#
# COMPACT_ATOMS: atom_id res chain seq x y z
N ALA A 1 -1.72 -27.91 6.28
CA ALA A 1 -0.95 -28.16 5.04
C ALA A 1 -1.78 -28.86 3.95
N SER A 2 -1.47 -28.64 2.67
CA SER A 2 -2.05 -29.37 1.54
C SER A 2 -1.49 -30.80 1.48
N GLY A 3 -2.28 -31.78 1.03
CA GLY A 3 -1.81 -33.17 0.85
C GLY A 3 -1.67 -34.02 2.12
N THR A 4 -2.15 -33.57 3.29
CA THR A 4 -2.10 -34.35 4.55
C THR A 4 -3.21 -35.40 4.70
N GLY A 5 -4.09 -35.56 3.69
CA GLY A 5 -5.14 -36.59 3.69
C GLY A 5 -6.45 -36.21 4.40
N LYS A 6 -6.71 -34.92 4.69
CA LYS A 6 -7.96 -34.46 5.34
C LYS A 6 -9.24 -34.91 4.61
N SER A 7 -9.34 -34.64 3.32
CA SER A 7 -10.51 -35.04 2.51
C SER A 7 -10.64 -36.57 2.43
N SER A 8 -9.52 -37.30 2.37
CA SER A 8 -9.52 -38.77 2.42
C SER A 8 -9.98 -39.30 3.78
N LEU A 9 -9.53 -38.72 4.89
CA LEU A 9 -9.96 -39.06 6.24
C LEU A 9 -11.46 -38.90 6.39
N VAL A 10 -12.02 -37.79 5.90
CA VAL A 10 -13.46 -37.51 5.97
C VAL A 10 -14.25 -38.45 5.06
N ARG A 11 -13.91 -38.51 3.77
CA ARG A 11 -14.70 -39.24 2.76
C ARG A 11 -14.58 -40.76 2.88
N ALA A 12 -13.40 -41.29 3.24
CA ALA A 12 -13.14 -42.73 3.28
C ALA A 12 -13.09 -43.33 4.69
N GLY A 13 -12.94 -42.50 5.73
CA GLY A 13 -12.92 -42.95 7.13
C GLY A 13 -14.18 -42.54 7.88
N VAL A 14 -14.27 -41.24 8.21
CA VAL A 14 -15.28 -40.70 9.14
C VAL A 14 -16.70 -40.87 8.61
N VAL A 15 -16.98 -40.48 7.37
CA VAL A 15 -18.33 -40.57 6.79
C VAL A 15 -18.83 -42.02 6.72
N PRO A 16 -18.07 -42.98 6.13
CA PRO A 16 -18.50 -44.39 6.11
C PRO A 16 -18.73 -44.99 7.49
N GLU A 17 -17.91 -44.65 8.48
CA GLU A 17 -18.04 -45.18 9.85
C GLU A 17 -19.30 -44.63 10.54
N LEU A 18 -19.57 -43.33 10.40
CA LEU A 18 -20.78 -42.70 10.93
C LEU A 18 -22.07 -43.21 10.25
N LEU A 19 -22.03 -43.46 8.94
CA LEU A 19 -23.18 -44.00 8.20
C LEU A 19 -23.35 -45.52 8.40
N GLY A 20 -22.26 -46.26 8.60
CA GLY A 20 -22.24 -47.72 8.74
C GLY A 20 -22.47 -48.24 10.16
N ALA A 21 -22.45 -47.38 11.18
CA ALA A 21 -22.71 -47.77 12.56
C ALA A 21 -24.12 -48.37 12.74
N PRO A 22 -24.28 -49.47 13.53
CA PRO A 22 -25.59 -50.07 13.79
C PRO A 22 -26.56 -49.03 14.37
N GLY A 23 -27.67 -48.78 13.68
CA GLY A 23 -28.66 -47.76 14.08
C GLY A 23 -28.38 -46.34 13.56
N SER A 24 -27.48 -46.17 12.57
CA SER A 24 -27.19 -44.85 12.00
C SER A 24 -28.42 -44.19 11.38
N ARG A 25 -28.76 -43.03 11.92
CA ARG A 25 -29.92 -42.22 11.52
C ARG A 25 -29.57 -41.12 10.52
N TRP A 26 -28.33 -41.03 10.05
CA TRP A 26 -27.85 -39.86 9.30
C TRP A 26 -28.06 -39.99 7.79
N ALA A 27 -28.49 -38.91 7.14
CA ALA A 27 -28.43 -38.69 5.69
C ALA A 27 -27.19 -37.86 5.36
N HIS A 28 -26.38 -38.30 4.40
CA HIS A 28 -25.13 -37.64 4.03
C HIS A 28 -25.37 -36.52 3.01
N VAL A 29 -24.86 -35.33 3.30
CA VAL A 29 -24.90 -34.16 2.42
C VAL A 29 -23.48 -33.66 2.26
N HIS A 30 -22.96 -33.66 1.04
CA HIS A 30 -21.61 -33.18 0.75
C HIS A 30 -21.69 -31.89 -0.08
N VAL A 31 -20.97 -30.85 0.34
CA VAL A 31 -20.93 -29.54 -0.30
C VAL A 31 -19.49 -29.13 -0.55
N GLU A 32 -19.21 -28.71 -1.77
CA GLU A 32 -17.96 -28.04 -2.12
C GLU A 32 -18.29 -26.59 -2.50
N PRO A 33 -17.96 -25.59 -1.67
CA PRO A 33 -18.33 -24.19 -1.91
C PRO A 33 -17.72 -23.65 -3.20
N GLY A 34 -18.55 -23.10 -4.09
CA GLY A 34 -18.14 -22.44 -5.34
C GLY A 34 -18.35 -20.92 -5.32
N ARG A 35 -18.58 -20.32 -6.50
CA ARG A 35 -18.99 -18.91 -6.65
C ARG A 35 -20.31 -18.57 -5.94
N ASP A 36 -21.28 -19.47 -6.02
CA ASP A 36 -22.52 -19.41 -5.23
C ASP A 36 -22.55 -20.51 -4.15
N PRO A 37 -21.93 -20.26 -2.98
CA PRO A 37 -21.85 -21.23 -1.91
C PRO A 37 -23.23 -21.53 -1.27
N LEU A 38 -24.17 -20.57 -1.30
CA LEU A 38 -25.51 -20.77 -0.77
C LEU A 38 -26.36 -21.64 -1.70
N GLY A 39 -26.34 -21.37 -3.00
CA GLY A 39 -27.03 -22.20 -3.99
C GLY A 39 -26.54 -23.65 -3.99
N ALA A 40 -25.21 -23.86 -3.91
CA ALA A 40 -24.63 -25.20 -3.81
C ALA A 40 -25.10 -25.96 -2.54
N LEU A 41 -25.21 -25.25 -1.42
CA LEU A 41 -25.72 -25.81 -0.17
C LEU A 41 -27.20 -26.18 -0.28
N GLU A 42 -28.05 -25.29 -0.80
CA GLU A 42 -29.48 -25.57 -0.94
C GLU A 42 -29.77 -26.69 -1.94
N ALA A 43 -29.04 -26.75 -3.06
CA ALA A 43 -29.14 -27.85 -4.02
C ALA A 43 -28.77 -29.20 -3.39
N ALA A 44 -27.68 -29.25 -2.61
CA ALA A 44 -27.26 -30.46 -1.91
C ALA A 44 -28.26 -30.90 -0.84
N LEU A 45 -28.89 -29.95 -0.14
CA LEU A 45 -29.94 -30.23 0.85
C LEU A 45 -31.23 -30.73 0.19
N ALA A 46 -31.60 -30.21 -0.98
CA ALA A 46 -32.78 -30.62 -1.73
C ALA A 46 -32.66 -32.03 -2.33
N ALA A 47 -31.43 -32.52 -2.56
CA ALA A 47 -31.16 -33.85 -3.10
C ALA A 47 -31.37 -35.00 -2.08
N VAL A 48 -31.67 -34.69 -0.82
CA VAL A 48 -31.91 -35.70 0.23
C VAL A 48 -33.35 -36.23 0.15
N GLU A 49 -33.50 -37.53 -0.08
CA GLU A 49 -34.81 -38.18 -0.30
C GLU A 49 -35.77 -38.12 0.91
N ASP A 50 -35.24 -38.17 2.15
CA ASP A 50 -36.03 -38.09 3.38
C ASP A 50 -35.66 -36.82 4.17
N PRO A 51 -36.43 -35.73 4.04
CA PRO A 51 -36.12 -34.46 4.70
C PRO A 51 -36.28 -34.50 6.22
N GLU A 52 -36.97 -35.50 6.78
CA GLU A 52 -37.17 -35.68 8.22
C GLU A 52 -36.00 -36.42 8.91
N ARG A 53 -35.08 -36.98 8.12
CA ARG A 53 -33.91 -37.69 8.63
C ARG A 53 -32.78 -36.72 9.06
N PRO A 54 -32.10 -36.97 10.21
CA PRO A 54 -30.95 -36.17 10.66
C PRO A 54 -29.84 -36.08 9.59
N ARG A 55 -29.21 -34.92 9.40
CA ARG A 55 -28.28 -34.68 8.28
C ARG A 55 -26.84 -34.53 8.74
N LEU A 56 -25.92 -35.27 8.10
CA LEU A 56 -24.49 -35.08 8.24
C LEU A 56 -24.01 -34.21 7.06
N LEU A 57 -23.86 -32.92 7.32
CA LEU A 57 -23.35 -31.94 6.35
C LEU A 57 -21.82 -31.95 6.37
N VAL A 58 -21.21 -32.21 5.22
CA VAL A 58 -19.76 -32.18 5.02
C VAL A 58 -19.44 -31.04 4.05
N VAL A 59 -18.65 -30.07 4.48
CA VAL A 59 -18.13 -28.99 3.63
C VAL A 59 -16.63 -29.20 3.43
N ASP A 60 -16.21 -29.57 2.21
CA ASP A 60 -14.83 -29.97 1.92
C ASP A 60 -14.39 -29.59 0.49
N PRO A 61 -13.41 -28.67 0.30
CA PRO A 61 -12.80 -27.77 1.28
C PRO A 61 -13.63 -26.49 1.53
N LEU A 62 -13.73 -26.03 2.78
CA LEU A 62 -14.44 -24.80 3.15
C LEU A 62 -13.83 -23.54 2.52
N GLU A 63 -12.51 -23.45 2.45
CA GLU A 63 -11.79 -22.27 1.96
C GLU A 63 -12.02 -21.96 0.48
N ARG A 64 -12.67 -22.85 -0.29
CA ARG A 64 -12.95 -22.62 -1.71
C ARG A 64 -13.88 -21.42 -1.95
N ILE A 65 -14.65 -21.05 -0.93
CA ILE A 65 -15.44 -19.83 -0.91
C ILE A 65 -14.58 -18.56 -1.07
N LEU A 66 -13.31 -18.60 -0.60
CA LEU A 66 -12.37 -17.47 -0.71
C LEU A 66 -11.69 -17.38 -2.08
N GLU A 67 -11.76 -18.43 -2.90
CA GLU A 67 -11.08 -18.50 -4.20
C GLU A 67 -11.82 -17.71 -5.30
N HIS A 68 -13.10 -17.39 -5.08
CA HIS A 68 -14.01 -16.89 -6.13
C HIS A 68 -14.45 -15.42 -5.95
N GLY A 69 -13.97 -14.75 -4.91
CA GLY A 69 -14.29 -13.36 -4.58
C GLY A 69 -14.27 -13.15 -3.07
N ASP A 70 -13.74 -12.00 -2.63
CA ASP A 70 -13.57 -11.67 -1.21
C ASP A 70 -14.79 -10.90 -0.67
N ASP A 71 -16.02 -11.32 -1.04
CA ASP A 71 -17.27 -10.70 -0.58
C ASP A 71 -17.63 -11.19 0.84
N PRO A 72 -17.49 -10.35 1.88
CA PRO A 72 -17.77 -10.74 3.25
C PRO A 72 -19.25 -11.02 3.49
N THR A 73 -20.14 -10.49 2.65
CA THR A 73 -21.60 -10.65 2.79
C THR A 73 -22.01 -12.08 2.44
N LEU A 74 -21.53 -12.59 1.32
CA LEU A 74 -21.80 -13.95 0.84
C LEU A 74 -21.23 -15.00 1.79
N LEU A 75 -20.00 -14.80 2.26
CA LEU A 75 -19.34 -15.68 3.22
C LEU A 75 -20.10 -15.74 4.55
N ARG A 76 -20.55 -14.59 5.07
CA ARG A 76 -21.35 -14.53 6.30
C ARG A 76 -22.71 -15.18 6.14
N ALA A 77 -23.39 -14.97 5.01
CA ALA A 77 -24.68 -15.59 4.74
C ALA A 77 -24.57 -17.13 4.64
N PHE A 78 -23.52 -17.64 3.97
CA PHE A 78 -23.22 -19.08 3.94
C PHE A 78 -22.95 -19.64 5.35
N ALA A 79 -22.10 -18.97 6.13
CA ALA A 79 -21.78 -19.37 7.49
C ALA A 79 -23.01 -19.35 8.41
N GLN A 80 -23.85 -18.32 8.33
CA GLN A 80 -25.13 -18.25 9.06
C GLN A 80 -26.03 -19.42 8.71
N ARG A 81 -26.09 -19.78 7.43
CA ARG A 81 -26.91 -20.90 6.97
C ARG A 81 -26.39 -22.23 7.50
N VAL A 82 -25.09 -22.49 7.40
CA VAL A 82 -24.44 -23.69 7.97
C VAL A 82 -24.66 -23.76 9.49
N TRP A 83 -24.51 -22.65 10.20
CA TRP A 83 -24.75 -22.58 11.63
C TRP A 83 -26.21 -22.85 12.00
N SER A 84 -27.17 -22.28 11.26
CA SER A 84 -28.59 -22.54 11.47
C SER A 84 -28.94 -24.03 11.33
N LEU A 85 -28.27 -24.73 10.41
CA LEU A 85 -28.45 -26.17 10.20
C LEU A 85 -27.81 -26.98 11.33
N ALA A 86 -26.66 -26.53 11.86
CA ALA A 86 -26.00 -27.17 13.00
C ALA A 86 -26.80 -27.03 14.31
N LEU A 87 -27.53 -25.93 14.48
CA LEU A 87 -28.39 -25.67 15.65
C LEU A 87 -29.79 -26.30 15.55
N ASP A 88 -30.16 -26.87 14.41
CA ASP A 88 -31.49 -27.44 14.20
C ASP A 88 -31.74 -28.61 15.17
N HIS A 89 -32.89 -28.56 15.87
CA HIS A 89 -33.30 -29.54 16.88
C HIS A 89 -33.52 -30.96 16.34
N ARG A 90 -33.48 -31.13 15.01
CA ARG A 90 -33.53 -32.42 14.31
C ARG A 90 -32.26 -33.27 14.47
N GLY A 91 -31.20 -32.72 15.09
CA GLY A 91 -29.97 -33.46 15.41
C GLY A 91 -29.00 -33.58 14.24
N SER A 92 -28.89 -32.52 13.42
CA SER A 92 -27.94 -32.41 12.32
C SER A 92 -26.50 -32.18 12.83
N GLY A 93 -25.51 -32.53 12.02
CA GLY A 93 -24.10 -32.53 12.38
C GLY A 93 -23.29 -32.01 11.21
N CYS A 94 -22.31 -31.15 11.50
CA CYS A 94 -21.52 -30.48 10.47
C CYS A 94 -20.04 -30.83 10.60
N LEU A 95 -19.43 -31.25 9.51
CA LEU A 95 -18.00 -31.46 9.34
C LEU A 95 -17.48 -30.43 8.35
N LEU A 96 -16.65 -29.50 8.83
CA LEU A 96 -16.04 -28.44 8.03
C LEU A 96 -14.56 -28.74 7.87
N VAL A 97 -14.11 -28.94 6.63
CA VAL A 97 -12.71 -29.26 6.33
C VAL A 97 -12.01 -28.02 5.82
N LEU A 98 -10.94 -27.59 6.50
CA LEU A 98 -10.13 -26.47 6.01
C LEU A 98 -8.61 -26.68 6.11
N ARG A 99 -7.85 -25.96 5.27
CA ARG A 99 -6.40 -25.75 5.46
C ARG A 99 -6.14 -24.65 6.49
N SER A 100 -5.31 -24.94 7.51
CA SER A 100 -4.92 -24.02 8.58
C SER A 100 -4.46 -22.62 8.13
N GLN A 101 -3.80 -22.51 6.97
CA GLN A 101 -3.36 -21.22 6.41
C GLN A 101 -4.51 -20.26 6.04
N HIS A 102 -5.72 -20.77 5.83
CA HIS A 102 -6.90 -19.96 5.51
C HIS A 102 -7.74 -19.61 6.75
N LEU A 103 -7.33 -20.11 7.93
CA LEU A 103 -8.06 -19.91 9.19
C LEU A 103 -8.11 -18.43 9.57
N GLY A 104 -6.98 -17.72 9.51
CA GLY A 104 -6.91 -16.29 9.85
C GLY A 104 -7.78 -15.44 8.93
N ARG A 105 -7.75 -15.72 7.62
CA ARG A 105 -8.53 -15.00 6.61
C ARG A 105 -10.03 -15.27 6.75
N LEU A 106 -10.44 -16.51 7.02
CA LEU A 106 -11.85 -16.83 7.32
C LEU A 106 -12.31 -16.12 8.61
N ARG A 107 -11.47 -16.10 9.64
CA ARG A 107 -11.77 -15.42 10.92
C ARG A 107 -11.99 -13.92 10.73
N GLU A 108 -11.10 -13.26 9.99
CA GLU A 108 -11.23 -11.83 9.67
C GLU A 108 -12.54 -11.52 8.94
N ARG A 109 -12.88 -12.32 7.93
CA ARG A 109 -14.03 -12.06 7.05
C ARG A 109 -15.38 -12.43 7.67
N LEU A 110 -15.40 -13.37 8.61
CA LEU A 110 -16.61 -13.81 9.30
C LEU A 110 -16.96 -12.97 10.53
N ARG A 111 -16.04 -12.11 11.01
CA ARG A 111 -16.32 -11.16 12.10
C ARG A 111 -17.48 -10.22 11.71
N GLY A 112 -18.50 -10.19 12.57
CA GLY A 112 -19.74 -9.43 12.38
C GLY A 112 -19.93 -8.36 13.46
N GLU A 113 -21.19 -8.01 13.73
CA GLU A 113 -21.56 -7.20 14.89
C GLU A 113 -21.21 -7.93 16.21
N PRO A 114 -20.64 -7.25 17.22
CA PRO A 114 -20.26 -7.88 18.47
C PRO A 114 -21.45 -8.58 19.13
N SER A 115 -21.29 -9.87 19.47
CA SER A 115 -22.31 -10.72 20.13
C SER A 115 -23.41 -11.29 19.20
N GLY A 116 -23.17 -11.30 17.88
CA GLY A 116 -24.06 -11.96 16.93
C GLY A 116 -23.97 -13.50 16.96
N PRO A 117 -24.96 -14.23 16.40
CA PRO A 117 -24.95 -15.70 16.33
C PRO A 117 -23.72 -16.29 15.62
N LEU A 118 -23.13 -15.52 14.69
CA LEU A 118 -21.91 -15.86 13.98
C LEU A 118 -20.67 -15.77 14.88
N ASP A 119 -20.57 -14.76 15.75
CA ASP A 119 -19.44 -14.64 16.67
C ASP A 119 -19.44 -15.82 17.66
N THR A 120 -20.61 -16.22 18.17
CA THR A 120 -20.74 -17.43 18.99
C THR A 120 -20.35 -18.70 18.22
N TRP A 121 -20.68 -18.79 16.92
CA TRP A 121 -20.24 -19.89 16.08
C TRP A 121 -18.73 -19.91 15.86
N LEU A 122 -18.11 -18.75 15.64
CA LEU A 122 -16.66 -18.61 15.49
C LEU A 122 -15.96 -19.00 16.80
N ASP A 123 -16.40 -18.49 17.94
CA ASP A 123 -15.84 -18.84 19.25
C ASP A 123 -16.00 -20.34 19.56
N THR A 124 -17.14 -20.95 19.17
CA THR A 124 -17.43 -22.37 19.41
C THR A 124 -16.68 -23.31 18.45
N TRP A 125 -16.51 -22.93 17.18
CA TRP A 125 -15.93 -23.80 16.15
C TRP A 125 -14.43 -23.56 15.93
N LEU A 126 -13.96 -22.31 16.02
CA LEU A 126 -12.56 -21.95 15.81
C LEU A 126 -11.73 -22.03 17.10
N ASP A 127 -12.30 -21.55 18.21
CA ASP A 127 -11.55 -21.30 19.45
C ASP A 127 -11.75 -22.40 20.52
N ASP A 128 -12.84 -23.18 20.48
CA ASP A 128 -13.00 -24.36 21.35
C ASP A 128 -12.27 -25.59 20.78
N GLU A 129 -11.20 -26.01 21.45
CA GLU A 129 -10.40 -27.17 21.08
C GLU A 129 -11.20 -28.48 21.02
N ARG A 130 -12.37 -28.57 21.67
CA ARG A 130 -13.23 -29.77 21.65
C ARG A 130 -13.91 -29.98 20.30
N HIS A 131 -14.02 -28.93 19.47
CA HIS A 131 -14.67 -28.98 18.16
C HIS A 131 -13.67 -28.94 17.00
N ARG A 132 -12.36 -28.89 17.29
CA ARG A 132 -11.28 -28.82 16.30
C ARG A 132 -10.45 -30.10 16.31
N ILE A 133 -10.23 -30.68 15.11
CA ILE A 133 -9.31 -31.80 14.92
C ILE A 133 -8.19 -31.36 13.98
N GLU A 134 -6.99 -31.24 14.52
CA GLU A 134 -5.80 -30.94 13.71
C GLU A 134 -5.24 -32.21 13.07
N VAL A 135 -5.24 -32.24 11.73
CA VAL A 135 -4.69 -33.36 10.96
C VAL A 135 -3.26 -33.04 10.56
N SER A 136 -2.32 -33.48 11.39
CA SER A 136 -0.88 -33.45 11.11
C SER A 136 -0.51 -34.37 9.94
N PRO A 137 0.66 -34.19 9.30
CA PRO A 137 1.19 -35.18 8.35
C PRO A 137 1.26 -36.56 9.00
N MET A 138 1.04 -37.61 8.21
CA MET A 138 1.12 -38.99 8.70
C MET A 138 2.50 -39.26 9.31
N SER A 139 2.50 -39.80 10.54
CA SER A 139 3.72 -40.29 11.18
C SER A 139 4.30 -41.49 10.42
N GLU A 140 5.57 -41.80 10.67
CA GLU A 140 6.25 -42.96 10.05
C GLU A 140 5.45 -44.28 10.20
N PRO A 141 4.90 -44.63 11.39
CA PRO A 141 4.08 -45.82 11.54
C PRO A 141 2.78 -45.77 10.72
N GLN A 142 2.15 -44.60 10.62
CA GLN A 142 0.92 -44.41 9.83
C GLN A 142 1.19 -44.51 8.32
N LEU A 143 2.29 -43.94 7.83
CA LEU A 143 2.73 -44.10 6.44
C LEU A 143 3.01 -45.56 6.11
N ARG A 144 3.73 -46.25 6.99
CA ARG A 144 3.98 -47.69 6.86
C ARG A 144 2.67 -48.47 6.75
N ALA A 145 1.71 -48.24 7.65
CA ALA A 145 0.41 -48.89 7.62
C ALA A 145 -0.40 -48.56 6.36
N ALA A 146 -0.36 -47.32 5.88
CA ALA A 146 -1.02 -46.88 4.66
C ALA A 146 -0.49 -47.59 3.40
N ILE A 147 0.74 -48.13 3.44
CA ILE A 147 1.32 -48.93 2.35
C ILE A 147 1.07 -50.42 2.57
N THR A 148 1.33 -50.93 3.78
CA THR A 148 1.33 -52.36 4.07
C THR A 148 -0.07 -52.97 4.15
N GLU A 149 -1.04 -52.27 4.73
CA GLU A 149 -2.39 -52.83 4.92
C GLU A 149 -3.15 -52.99 3.59
N PRO A 150 -3.12 -52.03 2.64
CA PRO A 150 -3.68 -52.26 1.30
C PRO A 150 -2.96 -53.39 0.54
N ALA A 151 -1.63 -53.48 0.65
CA ALA A 151 -0.85 -54.56 0.03
C ALA A 151 -1.27 -55.93 0.59
N ARG A 152 -1.42 -56.05 1.91
CA ARG A 152 -1.88 -57.27 2.60
C ARG A 152 -3.28 -57.68 2.14
N ARG A 153 -4.22 -56.73 2.10
CA ARG A 153 -5.61 -56.98 1.64
C ARG A 153 -5.66 -57.38 0.16
N GLY A 154 -4.77 -56.85 -0.66
CA GLY A 154 -4.61 -57.20 -2.08
C GLY A 154 -3.84 -58.50 -2.33
N GLY A 155 -3.36 -59.19 -1.29
CA GLY A 155 -2.53 -60.39 -1.43
C GLY A 155 -1.18 -60.13 -2.10
N LEU A 156 -0.62 -58.94 -1.89
CA LEU A 156 0.69 -58.53 -2.42
C LEU A 156 1.78 -58.76 -1.38
N ASP A 157 2.98 -59.11 -1.83
CA ASP A 157 4.16 -59.39 -1.01
C ASP A 157 5.26 -58.35 -1.26
N PRO A 158 5.40 -57.32 -0.39
CA PRO A 158 6.48 -56.35 -0.49
C PRO A 158 7.82 -56.97 -0.07
N SER A 159 8.83 -56.90 -0.95
CA SER A 159 10.17 -57.39 -0.63
C SER A 159 10.78 -56.65 0.58
N PRO A 160 11.63 -57.31 1.38
CA PRO A 160 12.29 -56.69 2.53
C PRO A 160 12.97 -55.35 2.17
N GLY A 161 12.75 -54.32 2.99
CA GLY A 161 13.37 -53.00 2.80
C GLY A 161 12.61 -52.05 1.86
N LEU A 162 11.60 -52.52 1.12
CA LEU A 162 10.83 -51.68 0.20
C LEU A 162 10.00 -50.62 0.95
N ILE A 163 9.37 -51.02 2.04
CA ILE A 163 8.50 -50.13 2.82
C ILE A 163 9.34 -49.05 3.51
N GLU A 164 10.47 -49.44 4.11
CA GLU A 164 11.45 -48.53 4.71
C GLU A 164 11.93 -47.48 3.70
N ARG A 165 12.21 -47.92 2.46
CA ARG A 165 12.65 -47.06 1.37
C ARG A 165 11.58 -46.04 0.99
N ILE A 166 10.34 -46.50 0.75
CA ILE A 166 9.22 -45.61 0.35
C ILE A 166 8.93 -44.60 1.46
N VAL A 167 8.89 -45.04 2.72
CA VAL A 167 8.61 -44.15 3.85
C VAL A 167 9.73 -43.12 4.04
N ALA A 168 10.99 -43.51 3.89
CA ALA A 168 12.13 -42.59 3.93
C ALA A 168 12.10 -41.56 2.78
N ASP A 169 11.70 -41.98 1.57
CA ASP A 169 11.59 -41.09 0.42
C ASP A 169 10.41 -40.11 0.60
N VAL A 170 9.28 -40.54 1.16
CA VAL A 170 8.13 -39.67 1.47
C VAL A 170 8.46 -38.65 2.57
N GLY A 171 9.19 -39.06 3.60
CA GLY A 171 9.59 -38.17 4.71
C GLY A 171 10.52 -37.03 4.29
N ARG A 172 11.22 -37.16 3.16
CA ARG A 172 12.10 -36.13 2.59
C ARG A 172 11.38 -35.13 1.69
N GLU A 173 10.17 -35.48 1.22
CA GLU A 173 9.44 -34.70 0.22
C GLU A 173 8.24 -33.95 0.85
N PRO A 174 8.24 -32.60 0.83
CA PRO A 174 7.08 -31.81 1.25
C PRO A 174 5.84 -32.17 0.43
N GLY A 175 4.78 -32.65 1.09
CA GLY A 175 3.57 -33.13 0.39
C GLY A 175 3.76 -34.48 -0.33
N GLY A 176 4.65 -35.35 0.16
CA GLY A 176 4.96 -36.65 -0.45
C GLY A 176 3.82 -37.68 -0.49
N GLY A 177 2.68 -37.45 0.17
CA GLY A 177 1.53 -38.38 0.21
C GLY A 177 0.93 -38.69 -1.17
N PRO A 178 0.48 -37.69 -1.96
CA PRO A 178 0.03 -37.89 -3.34
C PRO A 178 1.08 -38.55 -4.25
N LEU A 179 2.37 -38.20 -4.09
CA LEU A 179 3.46 -38.83 -4.83
C LEU A 179 3.61 -40.31 -4.47
N MET A 180 3.44 -40.65 -3.19
CA MET A 180 3.45 -42.03 -2.71
C MET A 180 2.35 -42.84 -3.39
N GLN A 181 1.14 -42.29 -3.48
CA GLN A 181 0.02 -42.95 -4.16
C GLN A 181 0.35 -43.23 -5.64
N HIS A 182 0.92 -42.26 -6.35
CA HIS A 182 1.34 -42.46 -7.74
C HIS A 182 2.45 -43.52 -7.86
N ALA A 183 3.50 -43.42 -7.04
CA ALA A 183 4.62 -44.36 -7.07
C ALA A 183 4.17 -45.79 -6.74
N LEU A 184 3.23 -45.97 -5.82
CA LEU A 184 2.64 -47.27 -5.48
C LEU A 184 1.79 -47.84 -6.62
N ASP A 185 0.99 -47.02 -7.31
CA ASP A 185 0.23 -47.44 -8.50
C ASP A 185 1.18 -47.93 -9.61
N ARG A 186 2.26 -47.18 -9.87
CA ARG A 186 3.28 -47.57 -10.85
C ARG A 186 4.03 -48.83 -10.44
N LEU A 187 4.38 -48.96 -9.16
CA LEU A 187 5.01 -50.15 -8.62
C LEU A 187 4.09 -51.37 -8.73
N TRP A 188 2.79 -51.17 -8.49
CA TRP A 188 1.76 -52.19 -8.68
C TRP A 188 1.64 -52.60 -10.15
N GLN A 189 1.63 -51.65 -11.09
CA GLN A 189 1.60 -51.95 -12.53
C GLN A 189 2.87 -52.68 -13.01
N ALA A 190 4.04 -52.35 -12.45
CA ALA A 190 5.32 -52.97 -12.77
C ALA A 190 5.59 -54.28 -12.02
N ARG A 191 4.66 -54.74 -11.17
CA ARG A 191 4.83 -55.93 -10.33
C ARG A 191 4.94 -57.21 -11.16
N ARG A 192 5.56 -58.23 -10.58
CA ARG A 192 5.59 -59.59 -11.15
C ARG A 192 4.81 -60.53 -10.23
N GLY A 193 3.65 -60.98 -10.69
CA GLY A 193 2.73 -61.78 -9.88
C GLY A 193 2.25 -60.99 -8.66
N GLN A 194 2.54 -61.50 -7.46
CA GLN A 194 2.21 -60.86 -6.18
C GLN A 194 3.36 -60.02 -5.61
N ALA A 195 4.56 -60.08 -6.18
CA ALA A 195 5.75 -59.46 -5.60
C ALA A 195 5.90 -57.97 -5.98
N LEU A 196 5.99 -57.10 -4.97
CA LEU A 196 6.42 -55.70 -5.10
C LEU A 196 7.88 -55.62 -4.68
N SER A 197 8.80 -55.33 -5.60
CA SER A 197 10.25 -55.45 -5.33
C SER A 197 10.97 -54.11 -5.19
N VAL A 198 12.00 -54.06 -4.32
CA VAL A 198 12.91 -52.91 -4.20
C VAL A 198 13.56 -52.58 -5.53
N GLU A 199 13.93 -53.57 -6.33
CA GLU A 199 14.54 -53.36 -7.65
C GLU A 199 13.55 -52.74 -8.64
N ALA A 200 12.28 -53.13 -8.60
CA ALA A 200 11.24 -52.50 -9.40
C ALA A 200 11.05 -51.03 -9.00
N TYR A 201 11.03 -50.75 -7.69
CA TYR A 201 10.95 -49.38 -7.18
C TYR A 201 12.19 -48.54 -7.53
N ALA A 202 13.39 -49.11 -7.45
CA ALA A 202 14.63 -48.46 -7.84
C ALA A 202 14.71 -48.20 -9.35
N ARG A 203 14.22 -49.12 -10.19
CA ARG A 203 14.10 -48.92 -11.65
C ARG A 203 13.11 -47.82 -12.01
N LEU A 204 12.08 -47.63 -11.19
CA LEU A 204 11.18 -46.49 -11.30
C LEU A 204 11.84 -45.18 -10.83
N GLY A 205 13.06 -45.19 -10.30
CA GLY A 205 13.73 -43.98 -9.81
C GLY A 205 13.23 -43.51 -8.44
N GLY A 206 12.61 -44.41 -7.65
CA GLY A 206 12.07 -44.08 -6.33
C GLY A 206 10.81 -43.22 -6.40
N LEU A 207 10.56 -42.41 -5.37
CA LEU A 207 9.34 -41.62 -5.24
C LEU A 207 9.21 -40.53 -6.33
N ILE A 208 10.27 -39.76 -6.56
CA ILE A 208 10.30 -38.64 -7.52
C ILE A 208 10.56 -39.15 -8.94
N GLY A 209 11.49 -40.10 -9.09
CA GLY A 209 11.88 -40.61 -10.39
C GLY A 209 10.79 -41.38 -11.11
N ALA A 210 9.68 -41.75 -10.45
CA ALA A 210 8.54 -42.38 -11.11
C ALA A 210 7.73 -41.38 -11.97
N LEU A 211 7.81 -40.09 -11.64
CA LEU A 211 7.01 -39.02 -12.23
C LEU A 211 7.64 -38.44 -13.50
N GLU A 212 8.95 -38.18 -13.49
CA GLU A 212 9.66 -37.56 -14.62
C GLU A 212 9.62 -38.40 -15.92
N PRO A 213 9.95 -39.70 -15.92
CA PRO A 213 9.90 -40.53 -17.12
C PRO A 213 8.47 -40.65 -17.66
N HIS A 214 7.48 -40.70 -16.77
CA HIS A 214 6.07 -40.75 -17.14
C HIS A 214 5.60 -39.45 -17.80
N ALA A 215 5.93 -38.30 -17.22
CA ALA A 215 5.61 -37.00 -17.79
C ALA A 215 6.31 -36.77 -19.14
N SER A 216 7.59 -37.13 -19.23
CA SER A 216 8.38 -37.03 -20.46
C SER A 216 7.90 -37.97 -21.56
N ALA A 217 7.53 -39.22 -21.24
CA ALA A 217 6.96 -40.16 -22.20
C ALA A 217 5.60 -39.68 -22.72
N THR A 218 4.76 -39.11 -21.85
CA THR A 218 3.48 -38.50 -22.24
C THR A 218 3.71 -37.37 -23.25
N LEU A 219 4.62 -36.44 -22.96
CA LEU A 219 4.97 -35.38 -23.92
C LEU A 219 5.54 -35.93 -25.24
N ALA A 220 6.40 -36.95 -25.19
CA ALA A 220 6.99 -37.54 -26.39
C ALA A 220 5.95 -38.22 -27.29
N SER A 221 4.83 -38.67 -26.73
CA SER A 221 3.70 -39.22 -27.49
C SER A 221 2.85 -38.18 -28.23
N LEU A 222 3.02 -36.88 -27.91
CA LEU A 222 2.31 -35.78 -28.55
C LEU A 222 3.01 -35.33 -29.85
N SER A 223 2.23 -34.99 -30.87
CA SER A 223 2.72 -34.37 -32.10
C SER A 223 3.39 -33.01 -31.85
N ALA A 224 4.14 -32.47 -32.81
CA ALA A 224 4.82 -31.18 -32.63
C ALA A 224 3.86 -30.00 -32.30
N PRO A 225 2.68 -29.86 -32.96
CA PRO A 225 1.69 -28.85 -32.59
C PRO A 225 1.09 -29.10 -31.20
N GLU A 226 0.74 -30.34 -30.86
CA GLU A 226 0.19 -30.69 -29.54
C GLU A 226 1.21 -30.42 -28.41
N ARG A 227 2.50 -30.68 -28.64
CA ARG A 227 3.57 -30.35 -27.68
C ARG A 227 3.68 -28.86 -27.41
N ALA A 228 3.47 -28.01 -28.41
CA ALA A 228 3.46 -26.55 -28.21
C ALA A 228 2.29 -26.11 -27.33
N HIS A 229 1.10 -26.69 -27.54
CA HIS A 229 -0.06 -26.44 -26.69
C HIS A 229 0.16 -26.98 -25.26
N ALA A 230 0.71 -28.18 -25.12
CA ALA A 230 1.03 -28.78 -23.82
C ALA A 230 2.02 -27.90 -23.04
N ARG A 231 3.07 -27.39 -23.71
CA ARG A 231 4.00 -26.42 -23.12
C ARG A 231 3.26 -25.19 -22.60
N ARG A 232 2.42 -24.55 -23.44
CA ARG A 232 1.64 -23.36 -23.06
C ARG A 232 0.78 -23.62 -21.82
N VAL A 233 -0.02 -24.68 -21.86
CA VAL A 233 -0.91 -25.09 -20.76
C VAL A 233 -0.09 -25.32 -19.49
N LEU A 234 0.94 -26.17 -19.53
CA LEU A 234 1.71 -26.53 -18.35
C LEU A 234 2.42 -25.32 -17.71
N THR A 235 2.90 -24.35 -18.50
CA THR A 235 3.48 -23.11 -17.96
C THR A 235 2.43 -22.18 -17.33
N GLU A 236 1.21 -22.13 -17.88
CA GLU A 236 0.11 -21.30 -17.33
C GLU A 236 -0.43 -21.85 -16.00
N LEU A 237 -0.27 -23.15 -15.74
CA LEU A 237 -0.66 -23.82 -14.49
C LEU A 237 0.35 -23.65 -13.34
N VAL A 238 1.39 -22.82 -13.50
CA VAL A 238 2.42 -22.56 -12.49
C VAL A 238 2.45 -21.09 -12.10
N HIS A 239 2.51 -20.82 -10.79
CA HIS A 239 2.76 -19.47 -10.27
C HIS A 239 4.28 -19.19 -10.24
N LEU A 240 4.71 -18.18 -10.98
CA LEU A 240 6.08 -17.65 -10.95
C LEU A 240 6.13 -16.50 -9.94
N ALA A 241 6.82 -16.66 -8.81
CA ALA A 241 7.00 -15.58 -7.85
C ALA A 241 8.06 -14.56 -8.33
N ASP A 242 7.99 -13.33 -7.80
CA ASP A 242 8.86 -12.21 -8.15
C ASP A 242 10.35 -12.43 -7.81
N ASP A 243 10.65 -13.32 -6.86
CA ASP A 243 12.00 -13.76 -6.49
C ASP A 243 12.58 -14.81 -7.47
N GLY A 244 11.77 -15.29 -8.40
CA GLY A 244 12.15 -16.27 -9.41
C GLY A 244 12.10 -17.72 -8.93
N ALA A 245 11.52 -18.02 -7.76
CA ALA A 245 11.15 -19.38 -7.40
C ALA A 245 9.78 -19.73 -8.01
N ALA A 246 9.65 -20.92 -8.59
CA ALA A 246 8.34 -21.46 -8.91
C ALA A 246 7.64 -21.80 -7.58
N SER A 247 6.62 -21.02 -7.23
CA SER A 247 6.21 -20.86 -5.83
C SER A 247 4.96 -21.69 -5.48
N ALA A 248 4.09 -21.97 -6.46
CA ALA A 248 2.88 -22.79 -6.25
C ALA A 248 2.24 -23.26 -7.56
N ARG A 249 1.35 -24.26 -7.46
CA ARG A 249 0.42 -24.66 -8.53
C ARG A 249 -0.67 -23.59 -8.69
N ARG A 250 -0.99 -23.23 -9.94
CA ARG A 250 -2.09 -22.32 -10.29
C ARG A 250 -3.25 -23.13 -10.86
N ARG A 251 -4.47 -22.84 -10.37
CA ARG A 251 -5.71 -23.36 -10.95
C ARG A 251 -6.23 -22.38 -12.00
N VAL A 252 -6.56 -22.87 -13.19
CA VAL A 252 -6.92 -22.04 -14.34
C VAL A 252 -8.22 -22.56 -14.96
N PRO A 253 -9.22 -21.70 -15.21
CA PRO A 253 -10.39 -22.07 -16.00
C PRO A 253 -9.98 -22.48 -17.42
N VAL A 254 -10.58 -23.56 -17.94
CA VAL A 254 -10.19 -24.15 -19.22
C VAL A 254 -10.32 -23.12 -20.34
N GLU A 255 -11.35 -22.27 -20.31
CA GLU A 255 -11.57 -21.17 -21.25
C GLU A 255 -10.47 -20.10 -21.30
N GLN A 256 -9.62 -20.00 -20.28
CA GLN A 256 -8.51 -19.05 -20.25
C GLN A 256 -7.23 -19.61 -20.89
N LEU A 257 -7.24 -20.88 -21.33
CA LEU A 257 -6.06 -21.55 -21.89
C LEU A 257 -5.90 -21.37 -23.40
N TRP A 258 -6.80 -20.63 -24.06
CA TRP A 258 -6.72 -20.28 -25.48
C TRP A 258 -7.20 -18.86 -25.75
N LEU A 259 -6.78 -18.29 -26.88
CA LEU A 259 -7.17 -16.95 -27.32
C LEU A 259 -8.08 -17.06 -28.55
N GLY A 260 -9.39 -16.94 -28.33
CA GLY A 260 -10.41 -16.58 -29.34
C GLY A 260 -10.73 -17.55 -30.49
N GLU A 261 -9.75 -18.25 -31.06
CA GLU A 261 -9.93 -19.03 -32.30
C GLU A 261 -10.48 -20.44 -32.02
N PRO A 262 -11.57 -20.87 -32.70
CA PRO A 262 -12.22 -22.18 -32.45
C PRO A 262 -11.27 -23.39 -32.61
N HIS A 263 -10.32 -23.31 -33.54
CA HIS A 263 -9.37 -24.41 -33.77
C HIS A 263 -8.33 -24.55 -32.65
N GLU A 264 -7.98 -23.46 -31.94
CA GLU A 264 -7.06 -23.52 -30.80
C GLU A 264 -7.72 -24.18 -29.60
N ARG A 265 -9.03 -23.96 -29.45
CA ARG A 265 -9.82 -24.57 -28.39
C ARG A 265 -9.83 -26.09 -28.50
N GLU A 266 -10.21 -26.63 -29.67
CA GLU A 266 -10.27 -28.09 -29.88
C GLU A 266 -8.91 -28.75 -29.67
N ALA A 267 -7.83 -28.13 -30.15
CA ALA A 267 -6.48 -28.63 -29.95
C ALA A 267 -6.05 -28.60 -28.47
N THR A 268 -6.41 -27.55 -27.74
CA THR A 268 -6.09 -27.40 -26.30
C THR A 268 -6.88 -28.41 -25.46
N GLU A 269 -8.17 -28.59 -25.73
CA GLU A 269 -9.03 -29.58 -25.04
C GLU A 269 -8.53 -31.02 -25.29
N ALA A 270 -8.13 -31.35 -26.51
CA ALA A 270 -7.56 -32.67 -26.83
C ALA A 270 -6.25 -32.95 -26.07
N VAL A 271 -5.38 -31.93 -25.96
CA VAL A 271 -4.14 -32.03 -25.17
C VAL A 271 -4.43 -32.15 -23.68
N LEU A 272 -5.37 -31.37 -23.15
CA LEU A 272 -5.80 -31.46 -21.75
C LEU A 272 -6.31 -32.85 -21.41
N GLY A 273 -7.14 -33.47 -22.26
CA GLY A 273 -7.61 -34.84 -22.08
C GLY A 273 -6.45 -35.82 -21.92
N ARG A 274 -5.43 -35.76 -22.79
CA ARG A 274 -4.25 -36.63 -22.69
C ARG A 274 -3.41 -36.37 -21.44
N LEU A 275 -3.29 -35.11 -21.00
CA LEU A 275 -2.58 -34.76 -19.76
C LEU A 275 -3.35 -35.23 -18.52
N MET A 276 -4.68 -35.25 -18.56
CA MET A 276 -5.55 -35.78 -17.49
C MET A 276 -5.50 -37.31 -17.42
N ASP A 277 -5.57 -37.99 -18.56
CA ASP A 277 -5.42 -39.45 -18.65
C ASP A 277 -4.08 -39.91 -18.08
N ALA A 278 -3.02 -39.13 -18.37
CA ALA A 278 -1.70 -39.34 -17.81
C ALA A 278 -1.56 -38.87 -16.34
N ARG A 279 -2.60 -38.31 -15.72
CA ARG A 279 -2.59 -37.74 -14.36
C ARG A 279 -1.49 -36.69 -14.13
N LEU A 280 -1.15 -35.93 -15.16
CA LEU A 280 -0.25 -34.77 -15.06
C LEU A 280 -1.03 -33.50 -14.71
N VAL A 281 -2.29 -33.45 -15.14
CA VAL A 281 -3.26 -32.38 -14.86
C VAL A 281 -4.48 -33.00 -14.21
N VAL A 282 -5.10 -32.30 -13.27
CA VAL A 282 -6.37 -32.68 -12.66
C VAL A 282 -7.41 -31.64 -13.04
N GLY A 283 -8.56 -32.11 -13.52
CA GLY A 283 -9.72 -31.30 -13.78
C GLY A 283 -10.65 -31.26 -12.56
N ALA A 284 -11.28 -30.11 -12.32
CA ALA A 284 -12.43 -29.99 -11.44
C ALA A 284 -13.57 -29.33 -12.20
N GLU A 285 -14.75 -29.96 -12.18
CA GLU A 285 -15.97 -29.39 -12.77
C GLU A 285 -16.40 -28.16 -11.98
N HIS A 286 -16.72 -27.08 -12.69
CA HIS A 286 -17.24 -25.86 -12.09
C HIS A 286 -18.77 -25.96 -11.98
N PRO A 287 -19.37 -25.73 -10.79
CA PRO A 287 -20.81 -25.91 -10.57
C PRO A 287 -21.73 -25.03 -11.46
N GLU A 288 -21.23 -23.89 -11.96
CA GLU A 288 -21.96 -22.96 -12.84
C GLU A 288 -21.72 -23.22 -14.34
N GLY A 289 -21.06 -24.33 -14.69
CA GLY A 289 -20.59 -24.63 -16.03
C GLY A 289 -19.15 -24.14 -16.26
N GLY A 290 -18.40 -24.90 -17.05
CA GLY A 290 -16.96 -24.73 -17.26
C GLY A 290 -16.13 -25.75 -16.48
N ALA A 291 -14.93 -26.04 -16.96
CA ALA A 291 -13.99 -26.93 -16.28
C ALA A 291 -12.78 -26.10 -15.82
N THR A 292 -12.22 -26.40 -14.65
CA THR A 292 -10.95 -25.81 -14.20
C THR A 292 -9.88 -26.89 -14.19
N VAL A 293 -8.63 -26.49 -14.38
CA VAL A 293 -7.49 -27.40 -14.42
C VAL A 293 -6.33 -26.90 -13.57
N GLU A 294 -5.59 -27.84 -12.99
CA GLU A 294 -4.36 -27.59 -12.23
C GLU A 294 -3.35 -28.73 -12.40
N LEU A 295 -2.08 -28.49 -12.07
CA LEU A 295 -1.09 -29.57 -12.04
C LEU A 295 -1.44 -30.60 -10.96
N ALA A 296 -1.35 -31.88 -11.32
CA ALA A 296 -1.64 -32.97 -10.40
C ALA A 296 -0.69 -32.98 -9.19
N HIS A 297 0.58 -32.63 -9.41
CA HIS A 297 1.63 -32.69 -8.39
C HIS A 297 2.60 -31.51 -8.48
N GLU A 298 2.96 -30.92 -7.34
CA GLU A 298 3.95 -29.84 -7.27
C GLU A 298 5.37 -30.31 -7.60
N ALA A 299 5.65 -31.62 -7.48
CA ALA A 299 6.93 -32.20 -7.89
C ALA A 299 7.23 -32.01 -9.38
N LEU A 300 6.23 -31.89 -10.26
CA LEU A 300 6.44 -31.55 -11.67
C LEU A 300 7.15 -30.21 -11.81
N VAL A 301 6.84 -29.26 -10.93
CA VAL A 301 7.41 -27.91 -10.95
C VAL A 301 8.85 -27.89 -10.44
N ARG A 302 9.23 -28.84 -9.58
CA ARG A 302 10.55 -28.89 -8.91
C ARG A 302 11.56 -29.83 -9.56
N HIS A 303 11.08 -30.92 -10.18
CA HIS A 303 11.93 -32.03 -10.58
C HIS A 303 11.79 -32.44 -12.04
N TRP A 304 10.90 -31.82 -12.83
CA TRP A 304 10.75 -32.18 -14.24
C TRP A 304 11.53 -31.21 -15.15
N PRO A 305 12.66 -31.64 -15.75
CA PRO A 305 13.56 -30.73 -16.46
C PRO A 305 12.91 -29.95 -17.63
N PRO A 306 12.06 -30.55 -18.49
CA PRO A 306 11.38 -29.82 -19.56
C PRO A 306 10.54 -28.65 -19.05
N LEU A 307 9.76 -28.84 -17.98
CA LEU A 307 8.93 -27.77 -17.42
C LEU A 307 9.80 -26.69 -16.77
N LEU A 308 10.85 -27.06 -16.04
CA LEU A 308 11.82 -26.12 -15.47
C LEU A 308 12.50 -25.27 -16.55
N GLU A 309 12.88 -25.88 -17.68
CA GLU A 309 13.46 -25.16 -18.82
C GLU A 309 12.46 -24.17 -19.43
N TRP A 310 11.21 -24.58 -19.64
CA TRP A 310 10.17 -23.71 -20.18
C TRP A 310 9.84 -22.55 -19.24
N LEU A 311 9.74 -22.81 -17.93
CA LEU A 311 9.55 -21.77 -16.92
C LEU A 311 10.76 -20.81 -16.90
N GLY A 312 11.97 -21.31 -17.12
CA GLY A 312 13.18 -20.49 -17.31
C GLY A 312 13.10 -19.59 -18.56
N GLN A 313 12.64 -20.12 -19.69
CA GLN A 313 12.47 -19.35 -20.93
C GLN A 313 11.34 -18.31 -20.82
N GLU A 314 10.22 -18.64 -20.16
CA GLU A 314 9.15 -17.68 -19.86
C GLU A 314 9.61 -16.60 -18.88
N ARG A 315 10.44 -16.98 -17.89
CA ARG A 315 11.11 -16.04 -16.99
C ARG A 315 11.97 -15.05 -17.75
N GLU A 316 12.65 -15.45 -18.84
CA GLU A 316 13.43 -14.54 -19.69
C GLU A 316 12.57 -13.58 -20.53
N ARG A 317 11.30 -13.90 -20.78
CA ARG A 317 10.34 -13.07 -21.52
C ARG A 317 9.49 -12.12 -20.64
N ARG A 318 9.63 -12.19 -19.31
CA ARG A 318 8.89 -11.35 -18.35
C ARG A 318 9.78 -10.47 -17.49
N ILE A 319 9.38 -9.21 -17.28
CA ILE A 319 10.02 -8.31 -16.32
C ILE A 319 8.97 -7.94 -15.27
N GLY A 320 9.06 -8.53 -14.08
CA GLY A 320 7.97 -8.49 -13.09
C GLY A 320 6.71 -9.15 -13.66
N ARG A 321 5.56 -8.51 -13.51
CA ARG A 321 4.29 -8.95 -14.13
C ARG A 321 4.21 -8.72 -15.65
N TYR A 322 5.10 -7.89 -16.22
CA TYR A 322 4.99 -7.43 -17.60
C TYR A 322 5.57 -8.43 -18.61
N ARG A 323 4.85 -8.67 -19.71
CA ARG A 323 5.31 -9.49 -20.84
C ARG A 323 6.04 -8.62 -21.86
N VAL A 324 7.28 -8.96 -22.19
CA VAL A 324 8.06 -8.21 -23.19
C VAL A 324 7.50 -8.48 -24.59
N LEU A 325 7.09 -7.42 -25.30
CA LEU A 325 6.64 -7.49 -26.68
C LEU A 325 7.81 -7.23 -27.63
N GLU A 326 8.51 -6.12 -27.40
CA GLU A 326 9.61 -5.66 -28.26
C GLU A 326 10.65 -4.91 -27.42
N ARG A 327 11.91 -4.95 -27.84
CA ARG A 327 12.97 -4.10 -27.26
C ARG A 327 13.05 -2.81 -28.09
N LEU A 328 12.92 -1.67 -27.42
CA LEU A 328 12.95 -0.36 -28.08
C LEU A 328 14.42 0.04 -28.32
N HIS A 329 14.79 0.16 -29.60
CA HIS A 329 16.16 0.47 -30.02
C HIS A 329 16.34 1.94 -30.44
N GLU A 330 15.27 2.63 -30.82
CA GLU A 330 15.28 4.02 -31.33
C GLU A 330 14.08 4.79 -30.75
N GLY A 331 14.30 6.02 -30.27
CA GLY A 331 13.26 6.91 -29.73
C GLY A 331 13.34 7.26 -28.24
N GLY A 332 14.34 6.77 -27.49
CA GLY A 332 14.66 7.29 -26.16
C GLY A 332 15.81 8.30 -26.19
N PRO A 333 16.06 9.06 -25.11
CA PRO A 333 17.32 9.80 -24.94
C PRO A 333 18.51 8.87 -25.24
N GLU A 334 19.61 9.37 -25.82
CA GLU A 334 20.77 8.55 -26.22
C GLU A 334 21.25 7.55 -25.14
N ARG A 335 21.02 7.88 -23.86
CA ARG A 335 21.40 7.10 -22.68
C ARG A 335 20.55 5.84 -22.43
N ASP A 336 19.33 5.76 -22.96
CA ASP A 336 18.39 4.64 -22.73
C ASP A 336 18.35 3.61 -23.87
N ARG A 337 19.15 3.82 -24.93
CA ARG A 337 19.25 2.90 -26.07
C ARG A 337 19.57 1.49 -25.60
N GLY A 338 18.65 0.56 -25.88
CA GLY A 338 18.78 -0.86 -25.55
C GLY A 338 18.36 -1.24 -24.12
N ARG A 339 17.79 -0.34 -23.31
CA ARG A 339 17.28 -0.63 -21.94
C ARG A 339 15.78 -0.40 -21.77
N ALA A 340 15.13 0.11 -22.81
CA ALA A 340 13.70 0.28 -22.89
C ALA A 340 13.04 -0.88 -23.66
N PHE A 341 11.84 -1.25 -23.23
CA PHE A 341 11.05 -2.33 -23.78
C PHE A 341 9.61 -1.86 -23.94
N LEU A 342 8.96 -2.24 -25.03
CA LEU A 342 7.52 -2.20 -25.12
C LEU A 342 7.00 -3.47 -24.47
N VAL A 343 6.15 -3.33 -23.47
CA VAL A 343 5.63 -4.45 -22.69
C VAL A 343 4.11 -4.41 -22.62
N HIS A 344 3.50 -5.58 -22.47
CA HIS A 344 2.08 -5.74 -22.19
C HIS A 344 1.86 -5.97 -20.70
N ASP A 345 0.94 -5.20 -20.14
CA ASP A 345 0.41 -5.37 -18.78
C ASP A 345 -0.80 -6.31 -18.85
N PRO A 346 -0.69 -7.56 -18.39
CA PRO A 346 -1.76 -8.55 -18.49
C PRO A 346 -2.91 -8.28 -17.51
N GLU A 347 -2.71 -7.49 -16.45
CA GLU A 347 -3.74 -7.17 -15.47
C GLU A 347 -4.64 -6.02 -15.95
N LEU A 348 -4.03 -5.03 -16.59
CA LEU A 348 -4.73 -3.83 -17.09
C LEU A 348 -5.01 -3.88 -18.60
N ASP A 349 -4.63 -4.97 -19.26
CA ASP A 349 -4.71 -5.20 -20.71
C ASP A 349 -4.28 -3.99 -21.56
N ARG A 350 -3.06 -3.48 -21.31
CA ARG A 350 -2.53 -2.30 -22.01
C ARG A 350 -1.06 -2.42 -22.36
N ARG A 351 -0.60 -1.60 -23.31
CA ARG A 351 0.81 -1.45 -23.67
C ARG A 351 1.44 -0.31 -22.89
N VAL A 352 2.61 -0.55 -22.32
CA VAL A 352 3.40 0.48 -21.62
C VAL A 352 4.86 0.37 -22.03
N GLN A 353 5.59 1.48 -21.90
CA GLN A 353 7.04 1.47 -22.05
C GLN A 353 7.66 1.08 -20.71
N LEU A 354 8.55 0.10 -20.67
CA LEU A 354 9.30 -0.29 -19.47
C LEU A 354 10.76 0.04 -19.67
N VAL A 355 11.35 0.77 -18.73
CA VAL A 355 12.78 1.10 -18.71
C VAL A 355 13.45 0.41 -17.53
N LEU A 356 14.56 -0.28 -17.78
CA LEU A 356 15.42 -0.84 -16.73
C LEU A 356 16.41 0.23 -16.26
N LEU A 357 16.28 0.62 -14.99
CA LEU A 357 17.19 1.55 -14.32
C LEU A 357 18.38 0.76 -13.77
N GLU A 358 19.60 1.15 -14.12
CA GLU A 358 20.78 0.32 -13.92
C GLU A 358 21.25 0.23 -12.46
N ALA A 359 21.48 -1.01 -11.99
CA ALA A 359 22.53 -1.37 -11.03
C ALA A 359 22.79 -2.90 -11.08
N ARG A 360 23.13 -3.45 -12.26
CA ARG A 360 23.40 -4.90 -12.40
C ARG A 360 24.58 -5.39 -11.54
N ARG A 361 25.39 -4.46 -11.02
CA ARG A 361 26.54 -4.67 -10.09
C ARG A 361 26.48 -3.77 -8.84
N GLY A 362 25.34 -3.13 -8.55
CA GLY A 362 25.23 -2.25 -7.39
C GLY A 362 24.86 -2.99 -6.11
N THR A 363 25.27 -2.41 -4.99
CA THR A 363 24.90 -2.81 -3.62
C THR A 363 23.39 -2.73 -3.39
N ALA A 364 22.87 -3.41 -2.35
CA ALA A 364 21.46 -3.32 -1.98
C ALA A 364 21.03 -1.86 -1.69
N GLU A 365 21.91 -1.06 -1.11
CA GLU A 365 21.70 0.36 -0.80
C GLU A 365 21.57 1.24 -2.06
N GLU A 366 22.38 1.00 -3.09
CA GLU A 366 22.26 1.71 -4.38
C GLU A 366 20.95 1.38 -5.08
N ARG A 367 20.51 0.12 -5.04
CA ARG A 367 19.20 -0.31 -5.58
C ARG A 367 18.04 0.31 -4.80
N SER A 368 18.13 0.39 -3.47
CA SER A 368 17.10 1.05 -2.65
C SER A 368 17.00 2.54 -2.98
N ARG A 369 18.14 3.24 -3.04
CA ARG A 369 18.19 4.66 -3.45
C ARG A 369 17.62 4.89 -4.84
N LEU A 370 17.96 4.03 -5.81
CA LEU A 370 17.43 4.11 -7.16
C LEU A 370 15.91 3.82 -7.24
N ARG A 371 15.40 2.95 -6.38
CA ARG A 371 13.96 2.66 -6.28
C ARG A 371 13.20 3.81 -5.63
N GLU A 372 13.72 4.40 -4.56
CA GLU A 372 13.17 5.61 -3.93
C GLU A 372 13.11 6.78 -4.91
N ARG A 373 14.19 6.96 -5.69
CA ARG A 373 14.27 7.89 -6.82
C ARG A 373 13.12 7.75 -7.80
N ALA A 374 12.93 6.54 -8.32
CA ALA A 374 11.88 6.24 -9.27
C ALA A 374 10.47 6.38 -8.66
N ARG A 375 10.28 5.97 -7.40
CA ARG A 375 8.98 6.12 -6.69
C ARG A 375 8.61 7.58 -6.44
N ALA A 376 9.58 8.44 -6.15
CA ALA A 376 9.35 9.86 -5.99
C ALA A 376 8.89 10.48 -7.33
N LEU A 377 9.50 10.08 -8.44
CA LEU A 377 9.06 10.49 -9.78
C LEU A 377 7.63 10.01 -10.09
N ALA A 378 7.23 8.82 -9.61
CA ALA A 378 5.86 8.32 -9.76
C ALA A 378 4.78 9.13 -9.01
N ARG A 379 5.17 10.02 -8.09
CA ARG A 379 4.25 10.96 -7.45
C ARG A 379 4.04 12.24 -8.26
N LEU A 380 4.88 12.48 -9.28
CA LEU A 380 4.75 13.64 -10.15
C LEU A 380 3.56 13.44 -11.10
N SER A 381 2.52 14.23 -10.90
CA SER A 381 1.40 14.34 -11.83
C SER A 381 1.42 15.74 -12.44
N HIS A 382 1.93 15.86 -13.66
CA HIS A 382 2.01 17.14 -14.37
C HIS A 382 1.81 16.91 -15.88
N PRO A 383 0.97 17.71 -16.58
CA PRO A 383 0.66 17.50 -17.99
C PRO A 383 1.88 17.57 -18.92
N SER A 384 2.91 18.32 -18.51
CA SER A 384 4.17 18.48 -19.25
C SER A 384 5.32 17.60 -18.73
N ALA A 385 5.03 16.55 -17.96
CA ALA A 385 6.01 15.54 -17.55
C ALA A 385 5.52 14.15 -17.98
N GLN A 386 6.44 13.25 -18.36
CA GLN A 386 6.07 11.88 -18.70
C GLN A 386 5.52 11.14 -17.46
N LEU A 387 4.35 10.54 -17.60
CA LEU A 387 3.68 9.84 -16.51
C LEU A 387 4.36 8.49 -16.24
N VAL A 388 4.74 8.28 -14.97
CA VAL A 388 5.20 6.98 -14.47
C VAL A 388 4.00 6.20 -13.94
N HIS A 389 3.78 5.01 -14.46
CA HIS A 389 2.67 4.14 -14.07
C HIS A 389 3.01 3.21 -12.90
N ASP A 390 4.20 2.64 -12.89
CA ASP A 390 4.63 1.66 -11.88
C ASP A 390 6.15 1.65 -11.72
N VAL A 391 6.62 1.32 -10.51
CA VAL A 391 8.04 1.16 -10.18
C VAL A 391 8.21 -0.09 -9.33
N GLY A 392 8.94 -1.05 -9.88
CA GLY A 392 9.16 -2.34 -9.23
C GLY A 392 10.61 -2.79 -9.25
N LEU A 393 10.81 -3.99 -8.73
CA LEU A 393 12.08 -4.69 -8.78
C LEU A 393 11.85 -5.98 -9.57
N ALA A 394 12.66 -6.21 -10.59
CA ALA A 394 12.64 -7.47 -11.34
C ALA A 394 14.06 -7.88 -11.67
N ARG A 395 14.40 -9.16 -11.43
CA ARG A 395 15.73 -9.72 -11.72
C ARG A 395 16.89 -8.92 -11.10
N GLY A 396 16.66 -8.35 -9.92
CA GLY A 396 17.65 -7.52 -9.22
C GLY A 396 17.88 -6.13 -9.81
N CYS A 397 17.09 -5.71 -10.80
CA CYS A 397 17.09 -4.36 -11.37
C CYS A 397 15.84 -3.60 -10.92
N VAL A 398 15.97 -2.29 -10.74
CA VAL A 398 14.81 -1.40 -10.62
C VAL A 398 14.25 -1.20 -12.02
N TYR A 399 12.95 -1.41 -12.21
CA TYR A 399 12.27 -1.07 -13.45
C TYR A 399 11.25 0.03 -13.20
N MET A 400 10.95 0.78 -14.24
CA MET A 400 9.91 1.80 -14.26
C MET A 400 9.05 1.63 -15.50
N THR A 401 7.73 1.66 -15.35
CA THR A 401 6.81 1.69 -16.48
C THR A 401 6.29 3.11 -16.70
N LEU A 402 6.21 3.50 -17.96
CA LEU A 402 5.98 4.84 -18.43
C LEU A 402 4.86 4.83 -19.47
N GLU A 403 4.14 5.94 -19.56
CA GLU A 403 3.28 6.23 -20.71
C GLU A 403 4.13 6.19 -21.99
N PRO A 404 3.71 5.42 -23.02
CA PRO A 404 4.40 5.42 -24.31
C PRO A 404 4.29 6.81 -24.96
N LEU A 405 5.42 7.32 -25.45
CA LEU A 405 5.47 8.65 -26.08
C LEU A 405 5.12 8.56 -27.57
N GLU A 406 4.25 9.46 -28.01
CA GLU A 406 3.93 9.69 -29.42
C GLU A 406 4.40 11.11 -29.79
N GLY A 407 5.17 11.25 -30.87
CA GLY A 407 5.68 12.56 -31.31
C GLY A 407 7.14 12.55 -31.72
N GLU A 408 7.77 13.71 -31.61
CA GLU A 408 9.18 13.94 -31.98
C GLU A 408 9.95 14.68 -30.87
N THR A 409 11.28 14.64 -30.91
CA THR A 409 12.13 15.40 -29.97
C THR A 409 12.15 16.89 -30.34
N LEU A 410 12.49 17.77 -29.39
CA LEU A 410 12.67 19.20 -29.66
C LEU A 410 13.69 19.44 -30.80
N THR A 411 14.74 18.63 -30.88
CA THR A 411 15.74 18.68 -31.96
C THR A 411 15.07 18.50 -33.32
N ALA A 412 14.32 17.42 -33.51
CA ALA A 412 13.61 17.14 -34.76
C ALA A 412 12.54 18.21 -35.07
N TRP A 413 11.82 18.65 -34.05
CA TRP A 413 10.79 19.69 -34.18
C TRP A 413 11.33 21.05 -34.66
N LEU A 414 12.55 21.42 -34.24
CA LEU A 414 13.26 22.63 -34.66
C LEU A 414 13.90 22.48 -36.05
N GLU A 415 14.36 21.29 -36.42
CA GLU A 415 14.93 21.00 -37.74
C GLU A 415 13.86 20.97 -38.85
N ARG A 416 12.62 20.62 -38.51
CA ARG A 416 11.52 20.49 -39.47
C ARG A 416 11.14 21.80 -40.15
N GLU A 417 11.03 22.89 -39.39
CA GLU A 417 10.71 24.22 -39.91
C GLU A 417 11.13 25.34 -38.93
N PRO A 418 11.49 26.53 -39.42
CA PRO A 418 11.78 27.68 -38.57
C PRO A 418 10.56 28.05 -37.70
N ARG A 419 10.80 28.26 -36.40
CA ARG A 419 9.76 28.57 -35.41
C ARG A 419 9.76 30.03 -35.01
N ALA A 420 8.57 30.57 -34.77
CA ALA A 420 8.47 31.87 -34.13
C ALA A 420 8.94 31.76 -32.67
N TRP A 421 9.63 32.79 -32.16
CA TRP A 421 10.12 32.80 -30.77
C TRP A 421 8.99 32.58 -29.74
N LEU A 422 7.77 33.06 -30.04
CA LEU A 422 6.57 32.83 -29.23
C LEU A 422 6.21 31.35 -29.10
N GLU A 423 6.38 30.54 -30.15
CA GLU A 423 6.12 29.10 -30.12
C GLU A 423 7.14 28.40 -29.23
N ILE A 424 8.41 28.77 -29.36
CA ILE A 424 9.51 28.24 -28.53
C ILE A 424 9.25 28.54 -27.05
N ILE A 425 8.87 29.78 -26.71
CA ILE A 425 8.58 30.16 -25.33
C ILE A 425 7.37 29.42 -24.76
N ARG A 426 6.32 29.17 -25.54
CA ARG A 426 5.15 28.40 -25.07
C ARG A 426 5.53 26.97 -24.69
N VAL A 427 6.33 26.31 -25.53
CA VAL A 427 6.89 24.97 -25.25
C VAL A 427 7.76 25.04 -23.98
N MET A 428 8.69 25.98 -23.91
CA MET A 428 9.63 26.10 -22.78
C MET A 428 8.95 26.50 -21.47
N SER A 429 7.87 27.29 -21.50
CA SER A 429 7.07 27.62 -20.32
C SER A 429 6.39 26.39 -19.73
N SER A 430 5.96 25.46 -20.58
CA SER A 430 5.36 24.19 -20.15
C SER A 430 6.41 23.30 -19.47
N ILE A 431 7.63 23.27 -20.01
CA ILE A 431 8.77 22.56 -19.42
C ILE A 431 9.22 23.19 -18.10
N ALA A 432 9.27 24.52 -18.01
CA ALA A 432 9.57 25.23 -16.76
C ALA A 432 8.56 24.88 -15.65
N SER A 433 7.27 24.78 -16.00
CA SER A 433 6.21 24.34 -15.08
C SER A 433 6.41 22.90 -14.60
N ALA A 434 6.85 21.99 -15.47
CA ALA A 434 7.16 20.62 -15.09
C ALA A 434 8.38 20.54 -14.14
N LEU A 435 9.43 21.31 -14.41
CA LEU A 435 10.62 21.38 -13.56
C LEU A 435 10.32 21.98 -12.19
N GLU A 436 9.47 23.01 -12.12
CA GLU A 436 9.00 23.59 -10.85
C GLU A 436 8.26 22.54 -10.00
N ALA A 437 7.33 21.79 -10.61
CA ALA A 437 6.63 20.70 -9.92
C ALA A 437 7.58 19.57 -9.46
N MET A 438 8.64 19.28 -10.22
CA MET A 438 9.71 18.36 -9.78
C MET A 438 10.46 18.90 -8.57
N HIS A 439 10.84 20.19 -8.60
CA HIS A 439 11.59 20.84 -7.51
C HIS A 439 10.78 20.87 -6.21
N GLU A 440 9.47 21.08 -6.27
CA GLU A 440 8.56 21.01 -5.11
C GLU A 440 8.54 19.62 -4.44
N LEU A 441 8.75 18.55 -5.21
CA LEU A 441 8.89 17.18 -4.72
C LEU A 441 10.32 16.84 -4.29
N GLY A 442 11.25 17.80 -4.34
CA GLY A 442 12.66 17.61 -4.03
C GLY A 442 13.44 16.82 -5.09
N LEU A 443 12.95 16.80 -6.34
CA LEU A 443 13.56 16.12 -7.48
C LEU A 443 14.20 17.13 -8.42
N VAL A 444 15.43 16.89 -8.88
CA VAL A 444 16.15 17.76 -9.83
C VAL A 444 16.53 16.93 -11.06
N HIS A 445 16.20 17.38 -12.28
CA HIS A 445 16.29 16.61 -13.52
C HIS A 445 17.74 16.37 -14.01
N HIS A 446 18.62 17.36 -13.88
CA HIS A 446 20.07 17.32 -14.20
C HIS A 446 20.48 17.08 -15.67
N ALA A 447 19.53 17.12 -16.59
CA ALA A 447 19.75 16.85 -18.00
C ALA A 447 18.68 17.52 -18.88
N VAL A 448 18.41 18.79 -18.64
CA VAL A 448 17.43 19.57 -19.41
C VAL A 448 18.07 19.98 -20.74
N GLY A 449 17.95 19.11 -21.74
CA GLY A 449 18.45 19.34 -23.11
C GLY A 449 17.37 19.12 -24.17
N PRO A 450 17.67 19.37 -25.45
CA PRO A 450 16.71 19.21 -26.55
C PRO A 450 16.08 17.80 -26.60
N ASP A 451 16.87 16.76 -26.38
CA ASP A 451 16.38 15.37 -26.44
C ASP A 451 15.56 14.95 -25.22
N ALA A 452 15.56 15.76 -24.15
CA ALA A 452 14.72 15.56 -22.97
C ALA A 452 13.31 16.15 -23.16
N VAL A 453 13.08 16.92 -24.22
CA VAL A 453 11.78 17.55 -24.51
C VAL A 453 11.14 16.85 -25.70
N TRP A 454 9.99 16.24 -25.47
CA TRP A 454 9.16 15.60 -26.49
C TRP A 454 7.95 16.46 -26.82
N ILE A 455 7.61 16.53 -28.09
CA ILE A 455 6.49 17.33 -28.58
C ILE A 455 5.55 16.40 -29.33
N ASP A 456 4.31 16.33 -28.87
CA ASP A 456 3.28 15.54 -29.53
C ASP A 456 2.70 16.26 -30.77
N ALA A 457 1.85 15.57 -31.53
CA ALA A 457 1.22 16.13 -32.73
C ALA A 457 0.30 17.34 -32.44
N LYS A 458 -0.08 17.58 -31.18
CA LYS A 458 -0.90 18.73 -30.75
C LYS A 458 -0.04 19.90 -30.27
N GLY A 459 1.29 19.77 -30.29
CA GLY A 459 2.24 20.78 -29.82
C GLY A 459 2.41 20.82 -28.30
N VAL A 460 1.96 19.80 -27.57
CA VAL A 460 2.15 19.73 -26.12
C VAL A 460 3.54 19.18 -25.83
N ALA A 461 4.31 19.96 -25.07
CA ALA A 461 5.66 19.59 -24.66
C ALA A 461 5.63 18.73 -23.39
N ARG A 462 6.36 17.61 -23.40
CA ARG A 462 6.56 16.72 -22.26
C ARG A 462 8.04 16.55 -21.97
N LEU A 463 8.41 16.72 -20.70
CA LEU A 463 9.74 16.44 -20.20
C LEU A 463 9.89 14.94 -19.95
N VAL A 464 10.94 14.35 -20.53
CA VAL A 464 11.25 12.92 -20.56
C VAL A 464 12.63 12.69 -19.97
N GLY A 465 12.78 11.64 -19.16
CA GLY A 465 14.10 11.18 -18.74
C GLY A 465 14.14 10.68 -17.29
N PRO A 466 14.67 9.47 -17.04
CA PRO A 466 14.86 8.95 -15.69
C PRO A 466 16.25 9.33 -15.18
N SER A 467 16.47 10.58 -14.78
CA SER A 467 17.66 10.90 -14.00
C SER A 467 17.48 11.93 -12.88
N PRO A 468 16.34 11.99 -12.16
CA PRO A 468 16.29 12.86 -11.00
C PRO A 468 17.25 12.34 -9.92
N SER A 469 18.15 13.21 -9.44
CA SER A 469 18.97 12.90 -8.27
C SER A 469 18.35 13.56 -7.03
N PRO A 470 17.76 12.81 -6.09
CA PRO A 470 17.50 13.23 -4.73
C PRO A 470 18.79 13.19 -3.92
N GLY A 471 18.86 14.10 -2.96
CA GLY A 471 19.92 14.17 -1.97
C GLY A 471 20.40 15.62 -1.78
N PRO A 472 21.24 15.86 -0.76
CA PRO A 472 21.80 17.19 -0.46
C PRO A 472 22.66 17.79 -1.58
N GLU A 473 23.03 17.01 -2.61
CA GLU A 473 23.75 17.46 -3.82
C GLU A 473 22.81 17.92 -4.97
N ALA A 474 21.50 17.72 -4.81
CA ALA A 474 20.49 18.08 -5.80
C ALA A 474 20.20 19.59 -5.75
N SER A 475 20.92 20.37 -6.56
CA SER A 475 20.68 21.81 -6.66
C SER A 475 19.73 22.13 -7.82
N PRO A 476 18.51 22.64 -7.55
CA PRO A 476 17.59 23.15 -8.59
C PRO A 476 18.22 24.19 -9.51
N ALA A 477 19.27 24.88 -9.03
CA ALA A 477 20.01 25.87 -9.81
C ALA A 477 20.64 25.28 -11.08
N ARG A 478 20.91 23.97 -11.11
CA ARG A 478 21.43 23.30 -12.31
C ARG A 478 20.38 23.21 -13.41
N ASP A 479 19.15 22.79 -13.09
CA ASP A 479 18.05 22.75 -14.06
C ASP A 479 17.71 24.14 -14.59
N VAL A 480 17.75 25.16 -13.72
CA VAL A 480 17.60 26.57 -14.12
C VAL A 480 18.69 26.97 -15.13
N THR A 481 19.96 26.68 -14.83
CA THR A 481 21.07 27.02 -15.73
C THR A 481 20.98 26.28 -17.07
N GLU A 482 20.64 24.98 -17.06
CA GLU A 482 20.46 24.17 -18.27
C GLU A 482 19.31 24.72 -19.14
N LEU A 483 18.16 25.03 -18.53
CA LEU A 483 17.01 25.62 -19.24
C LEU A 483 17.32 27.03 -19.78
N CYS A 484 17.99 27.88 -18.99
CA CYS A 484 18.40 29.21 -19.44
C CYS A 484 19.41 29.14 -20.59
N THR A 485 20.33 28.17 -20.57
CA THR A 485 21.29 27.93 -21.66
C THR A 485 20.57 27.54 -22.94
N LEU A 486 19.61 26.61 -22.85
CA LEU A 486 18.80 26.17 -23.98
C LEU A 486 18.00 27.34 -24.55
N LEU A 487 17.26 28.07 -23.71
CA LEU A 487 16.48 29.24 -24.12
C LEU A 487 17.33 30.35 -24.74
N HIS A 488 18.48 30.66 -24.15
CA HIS A 488 19.39 31.68 -24.71
C HIS A 488 19.89 31.25 -26.09
N ARG A 489 20.29 29.99 -26.26
CA ARG A 489 20.73 29.46 -27.56
C ARG A 489 19.63 29.55 -28.61
N LEU A 490 18.40 29.18 -28.27
CA LEU A 490 17.26 29.15 -29.19
C LEU A 490 16.78 30.56 -29.60
N LEU A 491 16.89 31.54 -28.69
CA LEU A 491 16.32 32.88 -28.90
C LEU A 491 17.36 33.94 -29.32
N TYR A 492 18.61 33.81 -28.86
CA TYR A 492 19.65 34.84 -29.00
C TYR A 492 20.99 34.30 -29.53
N GLY A 493 21.14 32.97 -29.71
CA GLY A 493 22.39 32.33 -30.15
C GLY A 493 23.35 31.97 -29.01
N GLU A 494 24.59 31.61 -29.35
CA GLU A 494 25.57 31.12 -28.37
C GLU A 494 25.96 32.21 -27.33
N PRO A 495 25.89 31.89 -26.02
CA PRO A 495 26.26 32.82 -24.95
C PRO A 495 27.71 33.32 -25.10
N GLY A 496 27.90 34.64 -25.18
CA GLY A 496 29.24 35.25 -25.24
C GLY A 496 29.92 35.27 -26.62
N SER A 497 29.23 34.85 -27.69
CA SER A 497 29.72 35.03 -29.05
C SER A 497 29.72 36.51 -29.45
N ALA A 498 30.85 37.02 -29.97
CA ALA A 498 30.98 38.36 -30.54
C ALA A 498 30.36 38.47 -31.96
N ALA A 499 29.68 37.42 -32.43
CA ALA A 499 28.95 37.44 -33.70
C ALA A 499 27.71 38.35 -33.60
N PRO A 500 27.35 39.06 -34.68
CA PRO A 500 26.11 39.82 -34.72
C PRO A 500 24.93 38.90 -34.39
N GLU A 501 24.00 39.39 -33.56
CA GLU A 501 22.77 38.67 -33.18
C GLU A 501 22.11 38.08 -34.43
N PRO A 502 21.68 36.81 -34.41
CA PRO A 502 21.02 36.21 -35.56
C PRO A 502 19.83 37.08 -36.00
N GLU A 503 19.69 37.30 -37.32
CA GLU A 503 18.55 38.07 -37.82
C GLU A 503 17.23 37.42 -37.35
N PRO A 504 16.29 38.20 -36.80
CA PRO A 504 15.08 37.66 -36.22
C PRO A 504 14.26 36.92 -37.29
N VAL A 505 13.91 35.66 -37.00
CA VAL A 505 12.92 34.92 -37.76
C VAL A 505 11.54 35.48 -37.38
N GLY A 506 11.11 36.56 -38.06
CA GLY A 506 9.82 37.23 -37.83
C GLY A 506 9.94 38.72 -37.50
N ARG A 507 8.81 39.44 -37.58
CA ARG A 507 8.75 40.92 -37.44
C ARG A 507 8.93 41.45 -36.01
N GLU A 508 8.99 40.58 -35.00
CA GLU A 508 9.02 40.98 -33.58
C GLU A 508 10.18 40.33 -32.84
N ARG A 509 10.93 41.12 -32.08
CA ARG A 509 12.03 40.64 -31.24
C ARG A 509 11.52 40.21 -29.86
N PRO A 510 12.11 39.18 -29.23
CA PRO A 510 11.82 38.84 -27.85
C PRO A 510 12.09 40.04 -26.90
N PRO A 511 11.35 40.18 -25.78
CA PRO A 511 11.52 41.29 -24.85
C PRO A 511 12.95 41.36 -24.26
N PRO A 512 13.51 42.56 -24.03
CA PRO A 512 14.80 42.71 -23.35
C PRO A 512 14.82 42.14 -21.92
N SER A 513 13.69 42.22 -21.21
CA SER A 513 13.54 41.69 -19.85
C SER A 513 13.79 40.18 -19.79
N LEU A 514 13.36 39.44 -20.83
CA LEU A 514 13.60 38.00 -20.93
C LEU A 514 15.10 37.70 -21.08
N ARG A 515 15.81 38.48 -21.89
CA ARG A 515 17.27 38.33 -22.05
C ARG A 515 18.00 38.54 -20.73
N ASP A 516 17.62 39.55 -19.96
CA ASP A 516 18.23 39.86 -18.66
C ASP A 516 18.02 38.72 -17.66
N VAL A 517 16.82 38.13 -17.62
CA VAL A 517 16.52 36.98 -16.77
C VAL A 517 17.34 35.75 -17.17
N LEU A 518 17.47 35.46 -18.46
CA LEU A 518 18.28 34.34 -18.96
C LEU A 518 19.77 34.52 -18.65
N LEU A 519 20.32 35.72 -18.83
CA LEU A 519 21.72 36.04 -18.52
C LEU A 519 22.02 35.90 -17.01
N ARG A 520 21.09 36.28 -16.12
CA ARG A 520 21.22 36.00 -14.67
C ARG A 520 21.24 34.51 -14.36
N GLY A 521 20.47 33.69 -15.10
CA GLY A 521 20.48 32.23 -14.97
C GLY A 521 21.78 31.55 -15.42
N LEU A 522 22.54 32.22 -16.29
CA LEU A 522 23.84 31.79 -16.81
C LEU A 522 25.03 32.24 -15.94
N ALA A 523 24.81 33.14 -14.97
CA ALA A 523 25.89 33.72 -14.16
C ALA A 523 26.59 32.66 -13.28
N SER A 524 27.93 32.67 -13.32
CA SER A 524 28.78 31.76 -12.52
C SER A 524 28.90 32.16 -11.05
N THR A 525 28.45 33.37 -10.67
CA THR A 525 28.53 33.92 -9.31
C THR A 525 27.28 33.60 -8.46
N PRO A 526 27.42 33.47 -7.12
CA PRO A 526 26.38 32.92 -6.24
C PRO A 526 25.28 33.89 -5.76
N GLU A 527 24.96 35.00 -6.46
CA GLU A 527 23.85 35.92 -6.09
C GLU A 527 23.13 36.56 -7.29
N PRO A 528 21.82 36.79 -7.19
CA PRO A 528 20.81 35.74 -7.09
C PRO A 528 20.43 35.24 -8.49
N ARG A 529 20.59 33.93 -8.71
CA ARG A 529 20.03 33.26 -9.90
C ARG A 529 18.51 33.28 -9.83
N PRO A 530 17.81 33.39 -10.96
CA PRO A 530 16.36 33.30 -10.96
C PRO A 530 15.91 31.95 -10.41
N SER A 531 14.82 31.95 -9.64
CA SER A 531 14.13 30.70 -9.32
C SER A 531 13.43 30.16 -10.57
N MET A 532 13.09 28.86 -10.59
CA MET A 532 12.29 28.30 -11.70
C MET A 532 10.92 29.02 -11.82
N ALA A 533 10.33 29.40 -10.69
CA ALA A 533 9.10 30.19 -10.63
C ALA A 533 9.26 31.59 -11.25
N GLU A 534 10.38 32.28 -10.98
CA GLU A 534 10.69 33.58 -11.57
C GLU A 534 10.91 33.48 -13.09
N LEU A 535 11.62 32.45 -13.55
CA LEU A 535 11.83 32.18 -14.97
C LEU A 535 10.49 31.88 -15.68
N ARG A 536 9.62 31.04 -15.09
CA ARG A 536 8.29 30.75 -15.63
C ARG A 536 7.43 32.01 -15.72
N ALA A 537 7.43 32.84 -14.68
CA ALA A 537 6.66 34.08 -14.66
C ALA A 537 7.12 35.07 -15.74
N GLU A 538 8.42 35.13 -16.04
CA GLU A 538 8.93 35.97 -17.14
C GLU A 538 8.56 35.38 -18.52
N LEU A 539 8.63 34.05 -18.69
CA LEU A 539 8.20 33.38 -19.92
C LEU A 539 6.70 33.62 -20.20
N GLN A 540 5.86 33.57 -19.17
CA GLN A 540 4.43 33.87 -19.28
C GLN A 540 4.18 35.34 -19.65
N ARG A 541 4.81 36.29 -18.95
CA ARG A 541 4.72 37.72 -19.26
C ARG A 541 5.19 38.04 -20.69
N ALA A 542 6.19 37.33 -21.20
CA ALA A 542 6.66 37.49 -22.57
C ALA A 542 5.63 37.01 -23.62
N THR A 543 4.65 36.18 -23.24
CA THR A 543 3.60 35.69 -24.14
C THR A 543 2.30 36.50 -24.11
N GLU A 544 2.16 37.43 -23.17
CA GLU A 544 0.98 38.30 -23.06
C GLU A 544 1.01 39.42 -24.10
N PRO A 545 -0.11 39.72 -24.79
CA PRO A 545 -0.17 40.83 -25.72
C PRO A 545 -0.04 42.14 -24.94
N ARG A 546 1.02 42.91 -25.24
CA ARG A 546 1.19 44.27 -24.69
C ARG A 546 0.04 45.15 -25.15
N THR A 547 -0.91 45.44 -24.27
CA THR A 547 -1.89 46.50 -24.47
C THR A 547 -1.16 47.84 -24.46
N ALA A 548 -1.19 48.53 -25.59
CA ALA A 548 -0.62 49.85 -25.75
C ALA A 548 -1.53 50.91 -25.11
N ASP A 549 -1.76 50.88 -23.80
CA ASP A 549 -2.24 52.04 -23.00
C ASP A 549 -2.30 51.72 -21.50
N GLU A 550 -1.16 51.47 -20.84
CA GLU A 550 -1.13 51.48 -19.37
C GLU A 550 0.11 52.24 -18.89
N ALA A 551 -0.14 53.43 -18.36
CA ALA A 551 0.86 54.25 -17.68
C ALA A 551 1.40 53.49 -16.46
N PRO A 552 2.69 53.69 -16.07
CA PRO A 552 3.26 53.00 -14.93
C PRO A 552 2.47 53.35 -13.66
N PRO A 553 2.21 52.39 -12.75
CA PRO A 553 1.59 52.70 -11.48
C PRO A 553 2.47 53.68 -10.70
N PRO A 554 1.88 54.61 -9.94
CA PRO A 554 2.64 55.64 -9.23
C PRO A 554 3.65 55.00 -8.26
N PRO A 555 4.79 55.66 -8.01
CA PRO A 555 5.79 55.17 -7.08
C PRO A 555 5.17 55.02 -5.69
N GLU A 556 5.39 53.87 -5.07
CA GLU A 556 5.00 53.61 -3.69
C GLU A 556 5.45 54.77 -2.79
N PRO A 557 4.59 55.27 -1.88
CA PRO A 557 4.97 56.33 -0.97
C PRO A 557 6.14 55.84 -0.09
N PRO A 558 7.08 56.74 0.28
CA PRO A 558 8.22 56.38 1.09
C PRO A 558 7.72 55.78 2.40
N ALA A 559 8.29 54.62 2.74
CA ALA A 559 8.00 53.87 3.95
C ALA A 559 8.00 54.82 5.16
N ARG A 560 6.80 55.10 5.67
CA ARG A 560 6.66 55.61 7.02
C ARG A 560 7.20 54.53 7.95
N GLY A 561 8.26 54.86 8.66
CA GLY A 561 8.82 54.04 9.72
C GLY A 561 7.73 53.66 10.73
N SER A 562 7.29 52.41 10.65
CA SER A 562 6.70 51.63 11.72
C SER A 562 7.08 50.19 11.40
N GLY A 563 7.70 49.48 12.36
CA GLY A 563 8.42 48.23 12.11
C GLY A 563 7.56 47.21 11.36
N ARG A 564 7.96 46.85 10.14
CA ARG A 564 7.33 45.75 9.39
C ARG A 564 7.54 44.46 10.18
N VAL A 565 6.47 43.91 10.73
CA VAL A 565 6.47 42.58 11.34
C VAL A 565 6.74 41.57 10.22
N HIS A 566 7.80 40.78 10.35
CA HIS A 566 8.07 39.68 9.44
C HIS A 566 7.00 38.59 9.65
N LEU A 567 6.11 38.42 8.68
CA LEU A 567 5.00 37.46 8.75
C LEU A 567 5.50 36.03 8.49
N GLU A 568 5.41 35.16 9.49
CA GLU A 568 5.71 33.74 9.33
C GLU A 568 4.62 33.06 8.49
N ARG A 569 5.00 32.38 7.40
CA ARG A 569 4.06 31.61 6.59
C ARG A 569 3.38 30.50 7.41
N PRO A 570 2.05 30.38 7.39
CA PRO A 570 1.32 29.33 8.08
C PRO A 570 1.62 27.96 7.47
N GLY A 571 2.59 27.25 8.03
CA GLY A 571 2.92 25.88 7.67
C GLY A 571 3.51 25.13 8.86
N GLY A 572 3.11 23.87 9.05
CA GLY A 572 3.76 22.95 9.99
C GLY A 572 3.82 23.41 11.45
N VAL A 573 4.94 23.07 12.10
CA VAL A 573 5.19 23.25 13.53
C VAL A 573 5.68 24.68 13.82
N VAL A 574 4.96 25.40 14.69
CA VAL A 574 5.41 26.70 15.22
C VAL A 574 6.42 26.48 16.33
N SER A 575 7.58 27.14 16.23
CA SER A 575 8.59 27.20 17.31
C SER A 575 8.06 28.03 18.49
N SER A 576 8.39 27.68 19.73
CA SER A 576 8.07 28.54 20.88
C SER A 576 8.71 29.92 20.82
N THR A 577 9.83 30.04 20.11
CA THR A 577 10.55 31.30 19.89
C THR A 577 9.93 32.15 18.79
N SER A 578 8.90 31.64 18.11
CA SER A 578 8.17 32.41 17.10
C SER A 578 7.38 33.54 17.75
N ALA A 579 7.41 34.71 17.11
CA ALA A 579 6.53 35.83 17.47
C ALA A 579 5.04 35.47 17.37
N PHE A 580 4.69 34.43 16.61
CA PHE A 580 3.32 33.96 16.40
C PHE A 580 2.92 32.80 17.32
N TYR A 581 3.80 32.37 18.23
CA TYR A 581 3.45 31.40 19.27
C TYR A 581 2.66 32.08 20.40
N VAL A 582 1.41 31.67 20.60
CA VAL A 582 0.58 32.11 21.73
C VAL A 582 0.65 31.05 22.82
N SER A 583 1.20 31.44 23.98
CA SER A 583 1.29 30.54 25.13
C SER A 583 -0.09 30.24 25.69
N ARG A 584 -0.31 28.98 26.05
CA ARG A 584 -1.54 28.46 26.64
C ARG A 584 -1.23 27.79 27.97
N PRO A 585 -1.08 28.56 29.07
CA PRO A 585 -0.68 28.02 30.38
C PRO A 585 -1.60 26.88 30.86
N GLU A 586 -2.90 26.99 30.59
CA GLU A 586 -3.89 25.97 30.97
C GLU A 586 -3.63 24.59 30.38
N LEU A 587 -3.00 24.52 29.20
CA LEU A 587 -2.60 23.27 28.55
C LEU A 587 -1.12 22.94 28.79
N GLU A 588 -0.24 23.95 28.79
CA GLU A 588 1.22 23.78 28.89
C GLU A 588 1.67 23.43 30.31
N ASP A 589 1.16 24.10 31.33
CA ASP A 589 1.64 23.95 32.71
C ASP A 589 1.39 22.55 33.29
N PRO A 590 0.23 21.89 33.06
CA PRO A 590 0.05 20.49 33.45
C PRO A 590 1.06 19.57 32.77
N CYS A 591 1.32 19.75 31.46
CA CYS A 591 2.28 18.93 30.72
C CYS A 591 3.70 19.08 31.27
N LEU A 592 4.12 20.33 31.51
CA LEU A 592 5.46 20.66 31.99
C LEU A 592 5.69 20.22 33.45
N ARG A 593 4.63 20.07 34.24
CA ARG A 593 4.68 19.48 35.58
C ARG A 593 4.71 17.96 35.55
N GLU A 594 3.87 17.34 34.73
CA GLU A 594 3.80 15.88 34.65
C GLU A 594 5.09 15.28 34.06
N ILE A 595 5.68 15.91 33.03
CA ILE A 595 6.82 15.31 32.32
C ILE A 595 8.07 15.11 33.17
N VAL A 596 8.19 15.82 34.30
CA VAL A 596 9.35 15.66 35.19
C VAL A 596 9.22 14.45 36.13
N GLU A 597 7.99 13.97 36.36
CA GLU A 597 7.69 12.87 37.29
C GLU A 597 8.21 11.51 36.79
N PRO A 598 8.79 10.65 37.65
CA PRO A 598 9.19 9.28 37.32
C PRO A 598 8.11 8.50 36.56
N GLY A 599 8.48 7.95 35.40
CA GLY A 599 7.58 7.17 34.55
C GLY A 599 6.45 7.96 33.87
N ALA A 600 6.56 9.29 33.76
CA ALA A 600 5.54 10.13 33.14
C ALA A 600 5.13 9.62 31.75
N LEU A 601 3.83 9.62 31.50
CA LEU A 601 3.23 9.31 30.20
C LEU A 601 2.25 10.42 29.82
N LEU A 602 2.63 11.22 28.83
CA LEU A 602 1.80 12.26 28.24
C LEU A 602 1.13 11.78 26.96
N ARG A 603 -0.16 12.08 26.80
CA ARG A 603 -0.94 11.71 25.60
C ARG A 603 -1.58 12.95 25.00
N ILE A 604 -1.03 13.43 23.89
CA ILE A 604 -1.52 14.62 23.18
C ILE A 604 -2.40 14.15 22.02
N LYS A 605 -3.71 14.43 22.10
CA LYS A 605 -4.72 13.99 21.13
C LYS A 605 -5.51 15.14 20.55
N GLY A 606 -6.02 14.95 19.35
CA GLY A 606 -6.96 15.88 18.70
C GLY A 606 -6.96 15.71 17.17
N PRO A 607 -7.84 16.40 16.44
CA PRO A 607 -7.87 16.37 14.98
C PRO A 607 -6.54 16.80 14.33
N GLN A 608 -6.34 16.46 13.05
CA GLN A 608 -5.17 16.95 12.32
C GLN A 608 -5.13 18.50 12.28
N ARG A 609 -3.92 19.07 12.23
CA ARG A 609 -3.69 20.53 12.14
C ARG A 609 -4.18 21.37 13.34
N MET A 610 -4.38 20.75 14.52
CA MET A 610 -4.71 21.44 15.77
C MET A 610 -3.49 21.91 16.60
N GLY A 611 -2.26 21.79 16.06
CA GLY A 611 -1.03 22.23 16.75
C GLY A 611 -0.45 21.23 17.75
N LYS A 612 -0.78 19.94 17.64
CA LYS A 612 -0.25 18.86 18.49
C LYS A 612 1.28 18.83 18.53
N THR A 613 1.91 18.82 17.37
CA THR A 613 3.38 18.79 17.24
C THR A 613 4.05 20.09 17.72
N THR A 614 3.33 21.22 17.67
CA THR A 614 3.77 22.49 18.28
C THR A 614 3.80 22.38 19.81
N LEU A 615 2.75 21.82 20.42
CA LEU A 615 2.74 21.56 21.86
C LEU A 615 3.85 20.57 22.26
N LEU A 616 4.08 19.53 21.47
CA LEU A 616 5.20 18.60 21.70
C LEU A 616 6.53 19.36 21.71
N THR A 617 6.83 20.17 20.69
CA THR A 617 8.07 20.97 20.64
C THR A 617 8.23 21.83 21.90
N ARG A 618 7.15 22.45 22.37
CA ARG A 618 7.13 23.24 23.61
C ARG A 618 7.47 22.39 24.84
N ILE A 619 6.86 21.22 24.98
CA ILE A 619 7.12 20.30 26.11
C ILE A 619 8.58 19.83 26.12
N LEU A 620 9.16 19.60 24.93
CA LEU A 620 10.55 19.15 24.79
C LEU A 620 11.60 20.20 25.17
N GLU A 621 11.26 21.48 25.22
CA GLU A 621 12.23 22.56 25.49
C GLU A 621 12.83 22.51 26.88
N ARG A 622 12.00 22.23 27.90
CA ARG A 622 12.47 22.16 29.28
C ARG A 622 13.45 20.99 29.49
N PRO A 623 13.11 19.73 29.15
CA PRO A 623 14.06 18.62 29.17
C PRO A 623 15.34 18.90 28.36
N ARG A 624 15.24 19.56 27.19
CA ARG A 624 16.42 19.96 26.40
C ARG A 624 17.33 20.91 27.16
N SER A 625 16.77 21.91 27.83
CA SER A 625 17.53 22.88 28.63
C SER A 625 18.17 22.26 29.87
N GLU A 626 17.55 21.21 30.41
CA GLU A 626 18.03 20.44 31.56
C GLU A 626 18.99 19.31 31.15
N GLY A 627 19.31 19.18 29.85
CA GLY A 627 20.30 18.22 29.34
C GLY A 627 19.84 16.78 29.24
N TRP A 628 18.52 16.52 29.22
CA TRP A 628 17.97 15.17 29.15
C TRP A 628 18.26 14.49 27.81
N ARG A 629 18.29 13.15 27.81
CA ARG A 629 18.39 12.35 26.58
C ARG A 629 17.01 12.28 25.93
N ILE A 630 16.89 12.80 24.71
CA ILE A 630 15.58 12.93 24.05
C ILE A 630 15.59 12.22 22.70
N ALA A 631 14.71 11.23 22.57
CA ALA A 631 14.42 10.54 21.34
C ALA A 631 13.04 10.96 20.82
N ALA A 632 13.01 12.02 19.99
CA ALA A 632 11.80 12.44 19.29
C ALA A 632 11.71 11.74 17.93
N ILE A 633 10.76 10.82 17.80
CA ILE A 633 10.57 9.93 16.66
C ILE A 633 9.25 10.28 15.99
N ASP A 634 9.29 10.45 14.67
CA ASP A 634 8.09 10.64 13.86
C ASP A 634 7.83 9.37 13.04
N LEU A 635 6.74 8.67 13.36
CA LEU A 635 6.42 7.41 12.70
C LEU A 635 6.01 7.57 11.23
N GLN A 636 5.76 8.79 10.74
CA GLN A 636 5.55 9.02 9.30
C GLN A 636 6.82 8.78 8.47
N LEU A 637 8.00 8.76 9.11
CA LEU A 637 9.27 8.49 8.46
C LEU A 637 9.52 7.00 8.23
N LEU A 638 8.69 6.12 8.80
CA LEU A 638 8.76 4.67 8.60
C LEU A 638 7.90 4.25 7.41
N ASP A 639 8.44 3.34 6.60
CA ASP A 639 7.72 2.74 5.48
C ASP A 639 6.60 1.82 5.96
N ALA A 640 5.53 1.71 5.16
CA ALA A 640 4.41 0.80 5.45
C ALA A 640 4.85 -0.66 5.64
N GLY A 641 5.93 -1.10 4.97
CA GLY A 641 6.49 -2.44 5.14
C GLY A 641 7.23 -2.68 6.47
N ILE A 642 7.64 -1.60 7.16
CA ILE A 642 8.18 -1.66 8.52
C ILE A 642 7.02 -1.63 9.51
N LEU A 643 6.00 -0.81 9.26
CA LEU A 643 4.83 -0.66 10.14
C LEU A 643 3.88 -1.87 10.15
N SER A 644 4.00 -2.79 9.19
CA SER A 644 3.14 -3.98 9.05
C SER A 644 3.71 -5.26 9.67
N ASP A 645 4.92 -5.22 10.22
CA ASP A 645 5.56 -6.37 10.87
C ASP A 645 6.16 -5.94 12.22
N LEU A 646 5.77 -6.62 13.31
CA LEU A 646 6.13 -6.20 14.67
C LEU A 646 7.64 -6.23 14.93
N ASP A 647 8.34 -7.27 14.46
CA ASP A 647 9.80 -7.38 14.67
C ASP A 647 10.55 -6.29 13.91
N ARG A 648 10.23 -6.08 12.63
CA ARG A 648 10.79 -4.99 11.84
C ARG A 648 10.47 -3.63 12.41
N PHE A 649 9.24 -3.44 12.91
CA PHE A 649 8.83 -2.19 13.53
C PHE A 649 9.65 -1.90 14.79
N LEU A 650 9.77 -2.84 15.72
CA LEU A 650 10.52 -2.64 16.96
C LEU A 650 12.02 -2.46 16.71
N ARG A 651 12.62 -3.24 15.79
CA ARG A 651 14.01 -3.02 15.34
C ARG A 651 14.19 -1.64 14.73
N GLY A 652 13.26 -1.24 13.86
CA GLY A 652 13.26 0.08 13.22
C GLY A 652 13.14 1.22 14.23
N LEU A 653 12.26 1.08 15.22
CA LEU A 653 12.09 2.03 16.32
C LEU A 653 13.38 2.19 17.12
N CYS A 654 13.98 1.08 17.58
CA CYS A 654 15.25 1.10 18.30
C CYS A 654 16.36 1.73 17.45
N ALA A 655 16.44 1.41 16.15
CA ALA A 655 17.44 1.97 15.25
C ALA A 655 17.28 3.49 15.05
N MET A 656 16.04 3.99 15.03
CA MET A 656 15.80 5.43 15.00
C MET A 656 16.21 6.10 16.33
N ILE A 657 15.93 5.46 17.47
CA ILE A 657 16.31 5.96 18.80
C ILE A 657 17.84 6.02 18.92
N THR A 658 18.56 4.94 18.61
CA THR A 658 20.03 4.91 18.68
C THR A 658 20.64 5.95 17.75
N ARG A 659 20.13 6.10 16.53
CA ARG A 659 20.59 7.13 15.58
C ARG A 659 20.39 8.55 16.12
N ARG A 660 19.28 8.83 16.80
CA ARG A 660 18.99 10.14 17.42
C ARG A 660 19.90 10.42 18.62
N LEU A 661 20.13 9.40 19.44
CA LEU A 661 20.97 9.49 20.64
C LEU A 661 22.47 9.31 20.33
N LYS A 662 22.84 9.03 19.07
CA LYS A 662 24.21 8.75 18.62
C LYS A 662 24.85 7.55 19.35
N LEU A 663 24.06 6.51 19.57
CA LEU A 663 24.47 5.24 20.20
C LEU A 663 24.84 4.17 19.14
N PRO A 664 25.49 3.07 19.56
CA PRO A 664 25.84 1.95 18.67
C PRO A 664 24.65 1.28 17.97
N ARG A 665 24.97 0.40 17.01
CA ARG A 665 24.00 -0.33 16.18
C ARG A 665 23.16 -1.32 17.01
N VAL A 666 21.92 -1.52 16.59
CA VAL A 666 20.93 -2.35 17.30
C VAL A 666 21.14 -3.83 17.01
N GLU A 667 21.72 -4.16 15.86
CA GLU A 667 21.91 -5.53 15.38
C GLU A 667 22.74 -6.40 16.31
N ASP A 668 23.60 -5.81 17.13
CA ASP A 668 24.47 -6.52 18.06
C ASP A 668 23.74 -6.99 19.34
N ALA A 669 22.51 -6.49 19.58
CA ALA A 669 21.76 -6.71 20.81
C ALA A 669 20.45 -7.52 20.62
N TRP A 670 20.15 -7.96 19.39
CA TRP A 670 18.90 -8.67 19.08
C TRP A 670 19.14 -10.17 19.00
N ASP A 671 18.46 -10.97 19.83
CA ASP A 671 18.63 -12.41 19.90
C ASP A 671 17.44 -13.13 19.23
N ASP A 672 17.73 -14.06 18.31
CA ASP A 672 16.70 -14.83 17.58
C ASP A 672 15.94 -15.84 18.47
N ILE A 673 16.42 -16.09 19.69
CA ILE A 673 15.77 -16.96 20.68
C ILE A 673 14.56 -16.29 21.32
N PHE A 674 14.60 -14.97 21.53
CA PHE A 674 13.56 -14.22 22.25
C PHE A 674 12.58 -13.52 21.30
N GLY A 675 11.37 -13.27 21.79
CA GLY A 675 10.36 -12.55 21.03
C GLY A 675 10.75 -11.08 20.80
N PRO A 676 10.19 -10.41 19.78
CA PRO A 676 10.56 -9.04 19.43
C PRO A 676 10.26 -8.03 20.55
N LYS A 677 9.23 -8.27 21.37
CA LYS A 677 8.90 -7.45 22.55
C LYS A 677 9.94 -7.59 23.68
N ASP A 678 10.41 -8.80 23.93
CA ASP A 678 11.41 -9.09 24.95
C ASP A 678 12.76 -8.50 24.53
N ASN A 679 13.16 -8.71 23.28
CA ASN A 679 14.37 -8.10 22.71
C ASN A 679 14.32 -6.56 22.81
N CYS A 680 13.19 -5.94 22.45
CA CYS A 680 13.03 -4.50 22.54
C CYS A 680 13.10 -4.00 24.00
N THR A 681 12.47 -4.71 24.94
CA THR A 681 12.47 -4.34 26.36
C THR A 681 13.88 -4.46 26.96
N ALA A 682 14.57 -5.58 26.71
CA ALA A 682 15.96 -5.78 27.13
C ALA A 682 16.87 -4.70 26.52
N PHE A 683 16.68 -4.35 25.25
CA PHE A 683 17.43 -3.27 24.62
C PHE A 683 17.28 -1.92 25.34
N PHE A 684 16.06 -1.60 25.80
CA PHE A 684 15.84 -0.39 26.59
C PHE A 684 16.57 -0.46 27.93
N GLU A 685 16.44 -1.57 28.64
CA GLU A 685 17.04 -1.76 29.97
C GLU A 685 18.58 -1.77 29.94
N ASP A 686 19.18 -2.44 28.95
CA ASP A 686 20.62 -2.66 28.88
C ASP A 686 21.40 -1.52 28.21
N HIS A 687 20.76 -0.80 27.27
CA HIS A 687 21.45 0.16 26.41
C HIS A 687 20.90 1.59 26.43
N LEU A 688 19.62 1.75 26.80
CA LEU A 688 18.98 3.07 26.77
C LEU A 688 18.70 3.63 28.16
N LEU A 689 18.58 2.80 29.19
CA LEU A 689 18.29 3.21 30.57
C LEU A 689 19.50 2.95 31.45
N GLY A 690 19.68 3.75 32.51
CA GLY A 690 20.83 3.64 33.42
C GLY A 690 22.02 4.54 33.04
N ASP A 691 22.78 4.92 34.08
CA ASP A 691 24.03 5.72 34.16
C ASP A 691 24.10 7.07 33.42
N ALA A 692 23.15 7.39 32.54
CA ALA A 692 23.16 8.55 31.65
C ALA A 692 21.97 9.50 31.85
N GLY A 693 21.21 9.34 32.94
CA GLY A 693 20.10 10.21 33.32
C GLY A 693 18.81 9.97 32.51
N PRO A 694 17.74 10.77 32.77
CA PRO A 694 16.40 10.51 32.26
C PRO A 694 16.34 10.48 30.73
N LEU A 695 15.62 9.48 30.21
CA LEU A 695 15.35 9.29 28.79
C LEU A 695 13.91 9.68 28.48
N LEU A 696 13.73 10.63 27.56
CA LEU A 696 12.42 11.02 27.08
C LEU A 696 12.19 10.54 25.65
N LEU A 697 11.26 9.59 25.50
CA LEU A 697 10.79 9.05 24.24
C LEU A 697 9.52 9.80 23.80
N ALA A 698 9.63 10.60 22.75
CA ALA A 698 8.49 11.29 22.15
C ALA A 698 8.12 10.65 20.81
N LEU A 699 6.95 10.02 20.74
CA LEU A 699 6.42 9.39 19.55
C LEU A 699 5.36 10.28 18.91
N ASN A 700 5.67 10.79 17.71
CA ASN A 700 4.75 11.59 16.89
C ASN A 700 4.07 10.71 15.83
N HIS A 701 2.82 11.04 15.50
CA HIS A 701 2.00 10.30 14.55
C HIS A 701 1.83 8.82 14.87
N VAL A 702 1.57 8.50 16.14
CA VAL A 702 1.28 7.12 16.61
C VAL A 702 0.08 6.52 15.86
N ASP A 703 -0.83 7.38 15.36
CA ASP A 703 -1.94 6.98 14.50
C ASP A 703 -1.53 6.26 13.20
N ARG A 704 -0.27 6.32 12.77
CA ARG A 704 0.23 5.54 11.63
C ARG A 704 0.28 4.04 11.87
N LEU A 705 0.45 3.61 13.11
CA LEU A 705 0.44 2.18 13.44
C LEU A 705 -0.95 1.58 13.28
N PHE A 706 -1.99 2.42 13.32
CA PHE A 706 -3.37 1.97 13.26
C PHE A 706 -3.76 1.43 11.87
N ASP A 707 -2.94 1.66 10.85
CA ASP A 707 -3.04 1.00 9.54
C ASP A 707 -2.75 -0.52 9.65
N SER A 708 -2.10 -0.98 10.73
CA SER A 708 -1.77 -2.38 11.01
C SER A 708 -2.17 -2.73 12.44
N VAL A 709 -3.42 -3.17 12.61
CA VAL A 709 -4.06 -3.40 13.93
C VAL A 709 -3.21 -4.29 14.84
N ASP A 710 -2.63 -5.37 14.30
CA ASP A 710 -1.82 -6.31 15.09
C ASP A 710 -0.56 -5.65 15.67
N VAL A 711 0.15 -4.86 14.87
CA VAL A 711 1.35 -4.13 15.32
C VAL A 711 0.96 -3.04 16.33
N ALA A 712 -0.15 -2.33 16.08
CA ALA A 712 -0.66 -1.33 17.00
C ALA A 712 -1.01 -1.93 18.37
N ASP A 713 -1.75 -3.04 18.42
CA ASP A 713 -2.19 -3.67 19.66
C ASP A 713 -1.00 -4.15 20.50
N GLU A 714 -0.08 -4.89 19.89
CA GLU A 714 1.13 -5.40 20.53
C GLU A 714 2.06 -4.29 21.04
N PHE A 715 2.24 -3.22 20.26
CA PHE A 715 3.07 -2.09 20.66
C PHE A 715 2.42 -1.22 21.73
N MET A 716 1.10 -1.03 21.69
CA MET A 716 0.38 -0.32 22.75
C MET A 716 0.49 -1.09 24.07
N ALA A 717 0.30 -2.40 24.06
CA ALA A 717 0.51 -3.25 25.23
C ALA A 717 1.93 -3.10 25.80
N LEU A 718 2.95 -3.02 24.93
CA LEU A 718 4.34 -2.80 25.33
C LEU A 718 4.55 -1.43 26.00
N LEU A 719 4.04 -0.34 25.41
CA LEU A 719 4.13 1.00 26.00
C LEU A 719 3.44 1.09 27.36
N ARG A 720 2.32 0.38 27.54
CA ARG A 720 1.64 0.29 28.82
C ARG A 720 2.49 -0.45 29.85
N ALA A 721 3.06 -1.61 29.49
CA ALA A 721 3.94 -2.36 30.37
C ALA A 721 5.14 -1.51 30.81
N TRP A 722 5.78 -0.79 29.89
CA TRP A 722 6.88 0.13 30.22
C TRP A 722 6.46 1.26 31.16
N HIS A 723 5.25 1.81 31.02
CA HIS A 723 4.73 2.80 31.96
C HIS A 723 4.51 2.23 33.37
N GLU A 724 4.02 0.99 33.48
CA GLU A 724 3.83 0.31 34.76
C GLU A 724 5.18 -0.04 35.43
N MET A 725 6.16 -0.51 34.64
CA MET A 725 7.53 -0.76 35.08
C MET A 725 8.20 0.54 35.57
N ALA A 726 8.06 1.63 34.82
CA ALA A 726 8.66 2.93 35.17
C ALA A 726 8.16 3.54 36.48
N ARG A 727 7.05 3.04 37.04
CA ARG A 727 6.54 3.47 38.35
C ARG A 727 7.07 2.63 39.52
N SER A 728 7.64 1.46 39.26
CA SER A 728 7.89 0.45 40.28
C SER A 728 9.30 -0.17 40.24
N GLN A 729 10.03 -0.04 39.13
CA GLN A 729 11.27 -0.79 38.89
C GLN A 729 12.37 0.13 38.33
N PRO A 730 13.50 0.31 39.02
CA PRO A 730 14.71 0.87 38.41
C PRO A 730 15.33 -0.14 37.42
N PRO A 731 15.91 0.29 36.28
CA PRO A 731 16.15 1.69 35.86
C PRO A 731 14.99 2.32 35.06
N TRP A 732 13.82 1.67 35.00
CA TRP A 732 12.69 2.15 34.20
C TRP A 732 12.10 3.47 34.71
N ASP A 733 12.33 3.83 35.97
CA ASP A 733 11.96 5.12 36.55
C ASP A 733 12.66 6.32 35.87
N GLU A 734 13.68 6.09 35.05
CA GLU A 734 14.30 7.09 34.18
C GLU A 734 13.53 7.35 32.87
N LEU A 735 12.63 6.47 32.45
CA LEU A 735 11.89 6.59 31.20
C LEU A 735 10.74 7.61 31.33
N ARG A 736 10.55 8.43 30.29
CA ARG A 736 9.44 9.38 30.12
C ARG A 736 8.90 9.24 28.72
N MET A 737 7.59 9.24 28.57
CA MET A 737 6.94 9.01 27.28
C MET A 737 5.98 10.12 26.92
N VAL A 738 6.01 10.54 25.65
CA VAL A 738 5.02 11.45 25.06
C VAL A 738 4.47 10.81 23.80
N LEU A 739 3.17 10.54 23.77
CA LEU A 739 2.46 9.96 22.63
C LEU A 739 1.60 11.02 21.97
N VAL A 740 1.80 11.26 20.68
CA VAL A 740 1.00 12.19 19.88
C VAL A 740 0.25 11.45 18.79
N TYR A 741 -1.08 11.54 18.81
CA TYR A 741 -1.93 10.85 17.84
C TYR A 741 -3.15 11.68 17.43
N SER A 742 -3.67 11.39 16.24
CA SER A 742 -4.89 11.98 15.72
C SER A 742 -6.12 11.16 16.14
N THR A 743 -7.23 11.85 16.49
CA THR A 743 -8.48 11.21 16.95
C THR A 743 -9.34 10.62 15.82
N GLU A 744 -8.96 10.87 14.56
CA GLU A 744 -9.72 10.52 13.34
C GLU A 744 -9.84 9.01 13.06
N MET A 745 -9.02 8.19 13.72
CA MET A 745 -8.97 6.74 13.52
C MET A 745 -9.51 6.02 14.77
N TYR A 746 -10.65 5.33 14.61
CA TYR A 746 -11.22 4.46 15.64
C TYR A 746 -10.57 3.07 15.52
N LEU A 747 -9.96 2.61 16.60
CA LEU A 747 -9.59 1.21 16.78
C LEU A 747 -10.32 0.64 17.98
N PRO A 748 -10.91 -0.56 17.88
CA PRO A 748 -11.31 -1.33 19.05
C PRO A 748 -10.06 -1.99 19.67
N LEU A 749 -9.13 -1.19 20.18
CA LEU A 749 -8.07 -1.72 21.04
C LEU A 749 -8.69 -2.07 22.39
N ASP A 750 -8.25 -3.17 23.00
CA ASP A 750 -8.71 -3.51 24.35
C ASP A 750 -8.30 -2.37 25.31
N ILE A 751 -9.32 -1.78 25.93
CA ILE A 751 -9.24 -0.67 26.89
C ILE A 751 -8.28 -1.01 28.04
N ASN A 752 -8.15 -2.30 28.38
CA ASN A 752 -7.30 -2.79 29.47
C ASN A 752 -5.85 -3.05 29.03
N HIS A 753 -5.58 -3.21 27.74
CA HIS A 753 -4.24 -3.49 27.20
C HIS A 753 -3.59 -2.26 26.54
N SER A 754 -4.31 -1.15 26.39
CA SER A 754 -3.80 0.08 25.78
C SER A 754 -3.33 1.12 26.81
N PRO A 755 -2.31 1.96 26.49
CA PRO A 755 -1.89 3.07 27.33
C PRO A 755 -2.90 4.25 27.27
N PHE A 756 -3.97 4.15 26.49
CA PHE A 756 -4.96 5.22 26.33
C PHE A 756 -5.88 5.46 27.55
N ASN A 757 -5.69 4.74 28.66
CA ASN A 757 -6.39 5.00 29.92
C ASN A 757 -5.46 5.33 31.09
N VAL A 758 -4.15 5.46 30.85
CA VAL A 758 -3.13 5.76 31.88
C VAL A 758 -2.33 7.02 31.52
N GLY A 759 -1.73 7.68 32.51
CA GLY A 759 -1.03 8.96 32.31
C GLY A 759 -1.95 10.14 31.93
N LEU A 760 -1.35 11.31 31.76
CA LEU A 760 -2.05 12.58 31.50
C LEU A 760 -2.49 12.69 30.04
N ALA A 761 -3.81 12.77 29.81
CA ALA A 761 -4.38 13.02 28.49
C ALA A 761 -4.65 14.51 28.26
N VAL A 762 -4.16 15.04 27.15
CA VAL A 762 -4.29 16.44 26.73
C VAL A 762 -5.02 16.46 25.40
N SER A 763 -6.22 17.03 25.38
CA SER A 763 -7.02 17.19 24.18
C SER A 763 -6.79 18.58 23.58
N MET A 764 -6.51 18.66 22.29
CA MET A 764 -6.39 19.93 21.60
C MET A 764 -7.77 20.50 21.30
N GLU A 765 -8.03 21.70 21.80
CA GLU A 765 -9.28 22.44 21.57
C GLU A 765 -9.09 23.57 20.57
N ASP A 766 -10.22 24.08 20.07
CA ASP A 766 -10.25 25.27 19.25
C ASP A 766 -9.82 26.51 20.04
N TRP A 767 -9.27 27.51 19.35
CA TRP A 767 -8.88 28.76 19.98
C TRP A 767 -10.08 29.63 20.30
N ASP A 768 -10.06 30.24 21.49
CA ASP A 768 -11.01 31.28 21.84
C ASP A 768 -10.71 32.60 21.10
N ALA A 769 -11.66 33.53 21.19
CA ALA A 769 -11.56 34.84 20.57
C ALA A 769 -10.42 35.70 21.15
N GLY A 770 -9.98 35.45 22.39
CA GLY A 770 -8.86 36.15 23.02
C GLY A 770 -7.52 35.76 22.39
N ILE A 771 -7.28 34.47 22.19
CA ILE A 771 -6.12 33.93 21.48
C ILE A 771 -6.08 34.45 20.04
N VAL A 772 -7.23 34.43 19.34
CA VAL A 772 -7.33 34.93 17.96
C VAL A 772 -7.06 36.43 17.89
N SER A 773 -7.57 37.21 18.85
CA SER A 773 -7.31 38.66 18.94
C SER A 773 -5.84 38.98 19.20
N GLU A 774 -5.19 38.27 20.12
CA GLU A 774 -3.76 38.44 20.38
C GLU A 774 -2.93 38.05 19.15
N LEU A 775 -3.32 37.00 18.44
CA LEU A 775 -2.63 36.57 17.23
C LEU A 775 -2.83 37.56 16.08
N ALA A 776 -4.02 38.16 15.93
CA ALA A 776 -4.28 39.22 14.95
C ALA A 776 -3.37 40.43 15.21
N ARG A 777 -3.25 40.86 16.47
CA ARG A 777 -2.33 41.94 16.88
C ARG A 777 -0.88 41.62 16.51
N ARG A 778 -0.43 40.37 16.69
CA ARG A 778 0.91 39.90 16.29
C ARG A 778 1.11 39.87 14.78
N HIS A 779 0.06 39.76 13.98
CA HIS A 779 0.09 39.92 12.53
C HIS A 779 0.02 41.40 12.08
N GLY A 780 0.03 42.35 13.03
CA GLY A 780 -0.10 43.77 12.73
C GLY A 780 -1.52 44.20 12.36
N LEU A 781 -2.53 43.38 12.68
CA LEU A 781 -3.93 43.63 12.39
C LEU A 781 -4.61 44.21 13.64
N ASP A 782 -5.13 45.44 13.54
CA ASP A 782 -5.86 46.12 14.62
C ASP A 782 -7.37 45.86 14.51
N TRP A 783 -7.74 44.58 14.58
CA TRP A 783 -9.13 44.15 14.39
C TRP A 783 -10.02 44.45 15.58
N THR A 784 -11.22 44.91 15.28
CA THR A 784 -12.33 45.08 16.21
C THR A 784 -12.86 43.73 16.68
N ARG A 785 -13.58 43.74 17.82
CA ARG A 785 -14.26 42.53 18.32
C ARG A 785 -15.20 41.92 17.29
N ARG A 786 -15.83 42.75 16.46
CA ARG A 786 -16.74 42.31 15.40
C ARG A 786 -16.05 41.45 14.35
N GLU A 787 -14.87 41.86 13.89
CA GLU A 787 -14.10 41.13 12.87
C GLU A 787 -13.59 39.79 13.41
N ILE A 788 -13.18 39.76 14.68
CA ILE A 788 -12.82 38.51 15.37
C ILE A 788 -14.04 37.59 15.47
N ASP A 789 -15.20 38.11 15.87
CA ASP A 789 -16.44 37.33 15.97
C ASP A 789 -16.91 36.83 14.58
N GLU A 790 -16.72 37.60 13.51
CA GLU A 790 -16.99 37.18 12.12
C GLU A 790 -16.08 36.01 11.70
N LEU A 791 -14.77 36.10 11.97
CA LEU A 791 -13.83 35.02 11.68
C LEU A 791 -14.15 33.76 12.51
N MET A 792 -14.47 33.95 13.79
CA MET A 792 -14.84 32.87 14.71
C MET A 792 -16.14 32.19 14.30
N ALA A 793 -17.14 32.94 13.83
CA ALA A 793 -18.39 32.37 13.34
C ALA A 793 -18.17 31.42 12.14
N LEU A 794 -17.20 31.73 11.28
CA LEU A 794 -16.88 30.92 10.11
C LEU A 794 -15.98 29.72 10.43
N LEU A 795 -14.87 29.98 11.15
CA LEU A 795 -13.79 29.02 11.38
C LEU A 795 -13.87 28.29 12.72
N GLY A 796 -14.71 28.74 13.66
CA GLY A 796 -14.84 28.16 14.99
C GLY A 796 -13.54 28.10 15.79
N GLY A 797 -12.56 28.98 15.51
CA GLY A 797 -11.27 28.98 16.23
C GLY A 797 -10.25 27.94 15.77
N HIS A 798 -10.40 27.31 14.59
CA HIS A 798 -9.46 26.29 14.12
C HIS A 798 -8.03 26.86 14.02
N PRO A 799 -7.02 26.36 14.76
CA PRO A 799 -5.68 26.95 14.82
C PRO A 799 -5.04 27.18 13.44
N HIS A 800 -5.00 26.14 12.60
CA HIS A 800 -4.44 26.24 11.25
C HIS A 800 -5.23 27.16 10.30
N LEU A 801 -6.58 27.08 10.27
CA LEU A 801 -7.38 27.94 9.38
C LEU A 801 -7.33 29.40 9.82
N VAL A 802 -7.36 29.67 11.13
CA VAL A 802 -7.22 31.01 11.68
C VAL A 802 -5.86 31.61 11.31
N ARG A 803 -4.75 30.85 11.46
CA ARG A 803 -3.43 31.33 11.02
C ARG A 803 -3.39 31.60 9.52
N LEU A 804 -3.99 30.72 8.71
CA LEU A 804 -4.04 30.90 7.26
C LEU A 804 -4.80 32.17 6.89
N ALA A 805 -5.93 32.44 7.55
CA ALA A 805 -6.71 33.67 7.41
C ALA A 805 -5.93 34.91 7.79
N LEU A 806 -5.40 34.96 9.02
CA LEU A 806 -4.68 36.12 9.53
C LEU A 806 -3.44 36.44 8.68
N HIS A 807 -2.69 35.42 8.27
CA HIS A 807 -1.54 35.62 7.40
C HIS A 807 -1.93 36.13 6.02
N ALA A 808 -2.90 35.51 5.34
CA ALA A 808 -3.30 35.93 4.00
C ALA A 808 -3.90 37.35 4.01
N ILE A 809 -4.63 37.71 5.06
CA ILE A 809 -5.17 39.07 5.22
C ILE A 809 -4.05 40.07 5.48
N ALA A 810 -3.11 39.77 6.38
CA ALA A 810 -1.98 40.65 6.68
C ALA A 810 -1.00 40.79 5.48
N GLU A 811 -0.77 39.72 4.73
CA GLU A 811 0.13 39.74 3.56
C GLU A 811 -0.49 40.49 2.37
N ARG A 812 -1.80 40.32 2.13
CA ARG A 812 -2.50 40.89 0.98
C ARG A 812 -3.18 42.25 1.27
N GLY A 813 -3.21 42.69 2.52
CA GLY A 813 -3.90 43.92 2.93
C GLY A 813 -5.40 43.90 2.66
N LEU A 814 -6.03 42.73 2.72
CA LEU A 814 -7.46 42.56 2.39
C LEU A 814 -8.35 42.90 3.58
N GLU A 815 -9.52 43.47 3.31
CA GLU A 815 -10.58 43.56 4.32
C GLU A 815 -11.05 42.14 4.73
N PRO A 816 -11.28 41.84 6.02
CA PRO A 816 -11.66 40.50 6.48
C PRO A 816 -12.89 39.94 5.75
N SER A 817 -13.90 40.79 5.54
CA SER A 817 -15.11 40.44 4.79
C SER A 817 -14.85 40.02 3.34
N GLN A 818 -13.89 40.67 2.67
CA GLN A 818 -13.51 40.36 1.29
C GLN A 818 -12.72 39.04 1.23
N ALA A 819 -11.75 38.86 2.13
CA ALA A 819 -10.94 37.65 2.19
C ALA A 819 -11.76 36.39 2.50
N LEU A 820 -12.85 36.54 3.27
CA LEU A 820 -13.72 35.43 3.64
C LEU A 820 -14.90 35.19 2.67
N SER A 821 -15.14 36.09 1.71
CA SER A 821 -16.26 35.99 0.76
C SER A 821 -16.20 34.73 -0.11
N SER A 822 -15.00 34.30 -0.53
CA SER A 822 -14.75 33.08 -1.30
C SER A 822 -14.18 31.92 -0.47
N ALA A 823 -14.23 32.01 0.87
CA ALA A 823 -13.60 31.05 1.77
C ALA A 823 -14.00 29.58 1.51
N ALA A 824 -15.26 29.35 1.14
CA ALA A 824 -15.82 28.03 0.87
C ALA A 824 -15.75 27.63 -0.63
N SER A 825 -14.79 28.14 -1.40
CA SER A 825 -14.58 27.73 -2.81
C SER A 825 -13.27 26.95 -3.00
N ASP A 826 -13.16 26.24 -4.13
CA ASP A 826 -11.98 25.46 -4.49
C ASP A 826 -10.72 26.29 -4.78
N GLU A 827 -10.93 27.55 -5.17
CA GLU A 827 -9.91 28.58 -5.42
C GLU A 827 -9.75 29.52 -4.21
N GLY A 828 -10.62 29.38 -3.22
CA GLY A 828 -10.64 30.16 -2.01
C GLY A 828 -9.48 29.83 -1.08
N LEU A 829 -9.29 30.66 -0.06
CA LEU A 829 -8.16 30.56 0.88
C LEU A 829 -8.02 29.16 1.51
N PHE A 830 -9.12 28.46 1.74
CA PHE A 830 -9.14 27.15 2.39
C PHE A 830 -9.31 25.98 1.41
N GLY A 831 -9.30 26.23 0.09
CA GLY A 831 -9.67 25.24 -0.93
C GLY A 831 -8.88 23.93 -0.86
N GLU A 832 -7.55 23.98 -0.66
CA GLU A 832 -6.71 22.78 -0.53
C GLU A 832 -7.09 21.93 0.71
N HIS A 833 -7.36 22.58 1.83
CA HIS A 833 -7.79 21.90 3.05
C HIS A 833 -9.17 21.26 2.88
N LEU A 834 -10.10 22.00 2.28
CA LEU A 834 -11.47 21.55 2.03
C LEU A 834 -11.54 20.39 1.04
N LYS A 835 -10.73 20.41 -0.03
CA LYS A 835 -10.60 19.29 -0.99
C LYS A 835 -10.08 18.02 -0.32
N LYS A 836 -9.05 18.12 0.52
CA LYS A 836 -8.52 16.96 1.26
C LYS A 836 -9.56 16.38 2.22
N LEU A 837 -10.34 17.23 2.87
CA LEU A 837 -11.45 16.80 3.73
C LEU A 837 -12.54 16.09 2.92
N LEU A 838 -12.93 16.64 1.77
CA LEU A 838 -13.92 16.04 0.87
C LEU A 838 -13.49 14.67 0.35
N TRP A 839 -12.25 14.53 -0.15
CA TRP A 839 -11.73 13.24 -0.61
C TRP A 839 -11.71 12.18 0.49
N ARG A 840 -11.43 12.57 1.74
CA ARG A 840 -11.51 11.65 2.89
C ARG A 840 -12.93 11.18 3.15
N LEU A 841 -13.90 12.08 3.13
CA LEU A 841 -15.31 11.73 3.31
C LEU A 841 -15.77 10.79 2.17
N GLN A 842 -15.44 11.11 0.92
CA GLN A 842 -15.81 10.32 -0.26
C GLN A 842 -15.17 8.91 -0.28
N GLY A 843 -14.02 8.73 0.37
CA GLY A 843 -13.39 7.42 0.51
C GLY A 843 -14.15 6.43 1.41
N GLN A 844 -15.15 6.88 2.18
CA GLN A 844 -15.93 6.04 3.10
C GLN A 844 -17.44 6.32 2.95
N PRO A 845 -18.20 5.47 2.23
CA PRO A 845 -19.60 5.74 1.89
C PRO A 845 -20.50 6.05 3.09
N ALA A 846 -20.42 5.28 4.18
CA ALA A 846 -21.22 5.50 5.38
C ALA A 846 -20.91 6.84 6.09
N LEU A 847 -19.63 7.26 6.06
CA LEU A 847 -19.20 8.52 6.65
C LEU A 847 -19.58 9.72 5.78
N HIS A 848 -19.53 9.54 4.46
CA HIS A 848 -20.03 10.50 3.48
C HIS A 848 -21.53 10.78 3.68
N GLU A 849 -22.36 9.74 3.77
CA GLU A 849 -23.81 9.87 3.99
C GLU A 849 -24.13 10.57 5.32
N ALA A 850 -23.47 10.17 6.40
CA ALA A 850 -23.62 10.83 7.70
C ALA A 850 -23.21 12.31 7.66
N ALA A 851 -22.13 12.64 6.94
CA ALA A 851 -21.74 14.04 6.74
C ALA A 851 -22.78 14.82 5.92
N VAL A 852 -23.38 14.20 4.89
CA VAL A 852 -24.46 14.82 4.10
C VAL A 852 -25.64 15.18 5.00
N GLU A 853 -26.08 14.23 5.82
CA GLU A 853 -27.20 14.40 6.75
C GLU A 853 -26.96 15.57 7.72
N VAL A 854 -25.79 15.60 8.37
CA VAL A 854 -25.42 16.66 9.32
C VAL A 854 -25.33 18.03 8.64
N MET A 855 -24.76 18.10 7.42
CA MET A 855 -24.58 19.37 6.73
C MET A 855 -25.87 19.95 6.15
N GLN A 856 -26.82 19.09 5.78
CA GLN A 856 -28.12 19.50 5.25
C GLN A 856 -29.16 19.78 6.36
N ALA A 857 -29.00 19.20 7.55
CA ALA A 857 -29.92 19.40 8.65
C ALA A 857 -30.03 20.86 9.10
N SER A 858 -31.25 21.25 9.50
CA SER A 858 -31.56 22.56 10.09
C SER A 858 -31.36 22.59 11.61
N GLY A 859 -31.23 21.42 12.23
CA GLY A 859 -31.04 21.23 13.68
C GLY A 859 -30.11 20.03 13.97
N PRO A 860 -29.99 19.62 15.24
CA PRO A 860 -29.18 18.48 15.64
C PRO A 860 -29.66 17.17 14.98
N VAL A 861 -28.70 16.30 14.64
CA VAL A 861 -28.94 15.03 13.96
C VAL A 861 -28.51 13.89 14.87
N ARG A 862 -29.30 12.83 14.95
CA ARG A 862 -28.95 11.66 15.75
C ARG A 862 -28.32 10.59 14.88
N LEU A 863 -27.00 10.44 14.98
CA LEU A 863 -26.24 9.40 14.30
C LEU A 863 -25.93 8.23 15.22
N SER A 864 -25.47 7.11 14.65
CA SER A 864 -24.85 6.04 15.44
C SER A 864 -23.61 6.59 16.18
N THR A 865 -23.31 6.02 17.34
CA THR A 865 -22.17 6.43 18.17
C THR A 865 -20.85 6.43 17.39
N GLU A 866 -20.64 5.44 16.53
CA GLU A 866 -19.44 5.33 15.70
C GLU A 866 -19.33 6.46 14.66
N LEU A 867 -20.40 6.73 13.91
CA LEU A 867 -20.42 7.77 12.88
C LEU A 867 -20.34 9.17 13.51
N ALA A 868 -21.07 9.39 14.61
CA ALA A 868 -20.98 10.62 15.39
C ALA A 868 -19.54 10.88 15.85
N PHE A 869 -18.90 9.86 16.44
CA PHE A 869 -17.52 9.95 16.88
C PHE A 869 -16.56 10.25 15.73
N LYS A 870 -16.66 9.54 14.60
CA LYS A 870 -15.79 9.77 13.41
C LYS A 870 -15.92 11.19 12.87
N LEU A 871 -17.14 11.71 12.71
CA LEU A 871 -17.36 13.07 12.22
C LEU A 871 -16.86 14.13 13.19
N VAL A 872 -17.04 13.91 14.50
CA VAL A 872 -16.51 14.80 15.55
C VAL A 872 -14.99 14.77 15.57
N SER A 873 -14.40 13.59 15.44
CA SER A 873 -12.95 13.40 15.40
C SER A 873 -12.27 14.02 14.18
N LEU A 874 -12.97 14.10 13.04
CA LEU A 874 -12.55 14.85 11.85
C LEU A 874 -12.75 16.37 11.98
N GLY A 875 -13.40 16.85 13.06
CA GLY A 875 -13.78 18.24 13.23
C GLY A 875 -14.92 18.71 12.32
N VAL A 876 -15.54 17.79 11.57
CA VAL A 876 -16.65 18.05 10.63
C VAL A 876 -17.94 18.32 11.41
N ALA A 877 -18.16 17.60 12.50
CA ALA A 877 -19.30 17.76 13.39
C ALA A 877 -18.84 18.09 14.83
N ARG A 878 -19.78 18.49 15.68
CA ARG A 878 -19.61 18.61 17.13
C ARG A 878 -20.80 17.99 17.85
N MET A 879 -20.56 17.45 19.04
CA MET A 879 -21.63 16.92 19.88
C MET A 879 -22.44 18.06 20.51
N GLN A 880 -23.76 17.93 20.49
CA GLN A 880 -24.72 18.73 21.24
C GLN A 880 -25.64 17.76 22.00
N GLY A 881 -25.30 17.49 23.27
CA GLY A 881 -25.93 16.40 24.01
C GLY A 881 -25.62 15.06 23.37
N ASN A 882 -26.66 14.31 22.97
CA ASN A 882 -26.55 13.00 22.29
C ASN A 882 -26.73 13.10 20.76
N GLU A 883 -26.76 14.32 20.23
CA GLU A 883 -26.95 14.59 18.80
C GLU A 883 -25.71 15.32 18.26
N VAL A 884 -25.55 15.33 16.95
CA VAL A 884 -24.45 16.01 16.25
C VAL A 884 -24.96 17.19 15.46
N VAL A 885 -24.20 18.28 15.47
CA VAL A 885 -24.42 19.45 14.62
C VAL A 885 -23.16 19.75 13.80
N PRO A 886 -23.26 20.52 12.71
CA PRO A 886 -22.08 20.98 11.97
C PRO A 886 -21.06 21.60 12.92
N GLY A 887 -19.80 21.17 12.78
CA GLY A 887 -18.70 21.64 13.64
C GLY A 887 -18.35 23.10 13.37
N ARG A 888 -18.36 23.49 12.09
CA ARG A 888 -17.97 24.84 11.63
C ARG A 888 -18.77 25.23 10.39
N GLU A 889 -19.09 26.52 10.28
CA GLU A 889 -19.87 27.05 9.16
C GLU A 889 -19.10 26.97 7.83
N LEU A 890 -17.77 27.10 7.84
CA LEU A 890 -16.93 26.91 6.64
C LEU A 890 -17.17 25.53 6.00
N TYR A 891 -17.10 24.46 6.80
CA TYR A 891 -17.29 23.09 6.33
C TYR A 891 -18.72 22.89 5.83
N ARG A 892 -19.70 23.45 6.56
CA ARG A 892 -21.11 23.39 6.16
C ARG A 892 -21.35 24.02 4.79
N ARG A 893 -20.81 25.20 4.53
CA ARG A 893 -20.95 25.89 3.24
C ARG A 893 -20.34 25.08 2.11
N TYR A 894 -19.07 24.67 2.25
CA TYR A 894 -18.36 23.93 1.21
C TYR A 894 -18.98 22.55 0.92
N LEU A 895 -19.24 21.77 1.98
CA LEU A 895 -19.73 20.40 1.83
C LEU A 895 -21.18 20.35 1.37
N ARG A 896 -22.04 21.31 1.77
CA ARG A 896 -23.44 21.34 1.31
C ARG A 896 -23.55 21.52 -0.20
N GLU A 897 -22.67 22.30 -0.82
CA GLU A 897 -22.65 22.50 -2.27
C GLU A 897 -22.15 21.26 -3.03
N ARG A 898 -21.27 20.47 -2.42
CA ARG A 898 -20.55 19.36 -3.09
C ARG A 898 -21.08 17.97 -2.77
N LEU A 899 -21.68 17.80 -1.60
CA LEU A 899 -22.31 16.55 -1.14
C LEU A 899 -23.83 16.51 -1.41
N GLY A 900 -24.37 17.51 -2.12
CA GLY A 900 -25.80 17.52 -2.50
C GLY A 900 -26.15 16.35 -3.44
N PRO A 901 -27.44 15.96 -3.51
CA PRO A 901 -27.88 14.94 -4.46
C PRO A 901 -27.45 15.35 -5.87
N ALA A 902 -26.86 14.42 -6.62
CA ALA A 902 -26.46 14.64 -8.01
C ALA A 902 -27.61 15.36 -8.73
N ARG A 903 -27.34 16.55 -9.27
CA ARG A 903 -28.29 17.19 -10.18
C ARG A 903 -28.58 16.17 -11.28
N ALA A 904 -29.80 15.65 -11.31
CA ALA A 904 -30.30 14.91 -12.44
C ALA A 904 -30.13 15.82 -13.67
N GLY A 905 -29.14 15.50 -14.50
CA GLY A 905 -28.83 16.28 -15.70
C GLY A 905 -30.02 16.21 -16.65
N GLY A 906 -30.57 17.39 -16.95
CA GLY A 906 -31.39 17.62 -18.13
C GLY A 906 -30.55 18.00 -19.34
#